data_AF-A0A819NRY8-F1
#
_entry.id   AF-A0A819NRY8-F1
#
_cell.length_a   1.000
_cell.length_b   1.000
_cell.length_c   1.000
_cell.angle_alpha   90.00
_cell.angle_beta   90.00
_cell.angle_gamma   90.00
#
_symmetry.space_group_name_H-M   'P 1'
#
loop_
_entity.id
_entity.type
_entity.pdbx_description
1 polymer ?
#
loop_
_entity_poly.entity_id
_entity_poly.type
_entity_poly.pdbx_seq_one_letter_code
_entity_poly.pdbx_strand_id
1 'polypeptide(L)'
;MVIRQYRLATPVTDDDDNNHTRQLYRIVNDSETNKNTVFLLDKEETKHVSESISSTPRWWLVIPCLLLITLASAPDLLILNDFIVRRYERQYGLDTSDRTQRSTCHESSTVTSGYWYLDEDSSAGANYNKVQQHAAKFNVKNSLATLIPSLFAIVVLGSNCDTIGRRPLLFLPFIGKVVRYSLMLIIVTHDLPDGYLMAAHACEAVFGSFGIVMLSALAYITDCTHESERTRPFLLAEVITLVARVVPVLAVGLWLQHFLYIIPTSVCLGLSVIGMLYVLFIQPESVQHMRNKSIIRQIASIRLQPIVRCIQVFLIKRPGHNQQYLLLISIANILLLLMLFGYMSMFALFAYGRPFCMNALDVGLLATTHAISASAFIGSFFFITMPILRSKLSRLVEPTEYAIVFIAAAFIEAGGDKAMDAVSNAVYNASLHFLPGLIFLVLALLGIFPLLIMSGYCFPTSNESWSSFKRVFKKKYFSNEEEINRRQIWEGNVAMIHKHNLEVDLGLHSYTLAMNQFGDMTNEEFRKQMNGYKMPSENEINYQIFSAPANLILPDSVDWRSKGYVTYVKDQGQCGSCWAFSTTGALEGQHFAKTSQLIPLSEQNLVDCSLLNFGCNGGNQDLAYDYIKMHHGISDEQSYPYWAERDICQFAKIHIAATTTVNIYILNYCLFICLFKGYTRIKKHNETDLQAAIATIGPIAISIDASQSSFQFYSSGVYNEPNCSTKRLDHAVLAVGYGTLNSTDYYIVKNSWGVNWGTRGYILMSRNKQNQCGIATSALYPLV
;
A
#
# COMPACT_ATOMS: atom_id res chain seq x y z
N MET A 1 4.18 5.95 -40.58
CA MET A 1 2.86 5.30 -40.82
C MET A 1 2.82 3.93 -40.15
N VAL A 2 2.36 3.85 -38.90
CA VAL A 2 2.09 2.58 -38.22
C VAL A 2 0.78 2.75 -37.46
N ILE A 3 -0.22 1.98 -37.86
CA ILE A 3 -1.54 1.96 -37.26
C ILE A 3 -1.78 0.54 -36.75
N ARG A 4 -2.45 0.40 -35.59
CA ARG A 4 -3.61 -0.51 -35.35
C ARG A 4 -4.01 -0.51 -33.87
N GLN A 5 -4.66 0.56 -33.39
CA GLN A 5 -5.68 0.44 -32.34
C GLN A 5 -7.03 0.26 -33.04
N TYR A 6 -7.61 -0.92 -32.92
CA TYR A 6 -9.02 -1.17 -33.26
C TYR A 6 -9.84 -1.01 -31.98
N ARG A 7 -10.89 -0.18 -31.99
CA ARG A 7 -11.79 0.00 -30.83
C ARG A 7 -13.21 -0.35 -31.23
N LEU A 8 -13.95 -0.95 -30.30
CA LEU A 8 -15.40 -1.10 -30.37
C LEU A 8 -16.02 0.15 -29.71
N ALA A 9 -16.89 0.88 -30.40
CA ALA A 9 -17.77 1.86 -29.75
C ALA A 9 -19.21 1.38 -29.81
N THR A 10 -19.92 1.65 -28.73
CA THR A 10 -21.38 1.75 -28.72
C THR A 10 -21.78 3.05 -29.44
N PRO A 11 -22.80 3.06 -30.32
CA PRO A 11 -23.20 4.29 -30.98
C PRO A 11 -23.76 5.28 -29.96
N VAL A 12 -23.42 6.55 -30.13
CA VAL A 12 -24.23 7.69 -29.68
C VAL A 12 -25.38 7.79 -30.69
N THR A 13 -26.62 7.78 -30.25
CA THR A 13 -27.76 8.13 -31.11
C THR A 13 -28.58 9.21 -30.43
N ASP A 14 -28.59 10.39 -31.05
CA ASP A 14 -29.83 11.12 -31.31
C ASP A 14 -30.71 10.24 -32.22
N ASP A 15 -32.00 10.21 -31.86
CA ASP A 15 -33.21 9.75 -32.55
C ASP A 15 -33.20 8.71 -33.70
N ASP A 16 -34.15 7.77 -33.53
CA ASP A 16 -34.89 6.99 -34.53
C ASP A 16 -34.10 6.16 -35.56
N ASP A 17 -33.69 4.95 -35.16
CA ASP A 17 -34.12 3.70 -35.83
C ASP A 17 -33.62 2.43 -35.11
N ASN A 18 -34.54 1.51 -34.85
CA ASN A 18 -34.32 0.28 -34.08
C ASN A 18 -33.62 -0.83 -34.89
N ASN A 19 -32.32 -0.65 -35.20
CA ASN A 19 -31.49 -1.74 -35.71
C ASN A 19 -30.01 -1.59 -35.29
N HIS A 20 -29.66 -2.11 -34.11
CA HIS A 20 -28.31 -1.98 -33.54
C HIS A 20 -27.32 -3.00 -34.12
N THR A 21 -26.68 -2.68 -35.25
CA THR A 21 -25.42 -3.32 -35.68
C THR A 21 -24.21 -2.55 -35.14
N ARG A 22 -23.44 -3.17 -34.22
CA ARG A 22 -22.15 -2.62 -33.73
C ARG A 22 -21.17 -2.47 -34.91
N GLN A 23 -20.70 -1.25 -35.19
CA GLN A 23 -19.68 -0.99 -36.22
C GLN A 23 -18.28 -0.82 -35.59
N LEU A 24 -17.26 -1.43 -36.20
CA LEU A 24 -15.85 -1.36 -35.78
C LEU A 24 -15.15 -0.18 -36.48
N TYR A 25 -14.20 0.48 -35.79
CA TYR A 25 -13.39 1.55 -36.39
C TYR A 25 -11.91 1.45 -36.01
N ARG A 26 -11.06 2.09 -36.82
CA ARG A 26 -9.61 2.19 -36.66
C ARG A 26 -9.21 3.65 -36.51
N ILE A 27 -8.38 3.96 -35.52
CA ILE A 27 -7.82 5.31 -35.33
C ILE A 27 -6.41 5.33 -35.91
N VAL A 28 -6.16 6.28 -36.81
CA VAL A 28 -4.84 6.60 -37.35
C VAL A 28 -4.38 7.89 -36.72
N ASN A 29 -3.25 7.84 -36.01
CA ASN A 29 -2.62 9.04 -35.48
C ASN A 29 -1.59 9.52 -36.49
N ASP A 30 -1.75 10.76 -36.96
CA ASP A 30 -0.80 11.37 -37.88
C ASP A 30 0.34 12.01 -37.08
N SER A 31 1.55 11.46 -37.24
CA SER A 31 2.72 11.82 -36.44
C SER A 31 3.23 13.25 -36.68
N GLU A 32 2.82 13.89 -37.77
CA GLU A 32 3.22 15.28 -38.07
C GLU A 32 2.22 16.32 -37.54
N THR A 33 0.93 15.95 -37.42
CA THR A 33 -0.13 16.91 -37.06
C THR A 33 -0.78 16.64 -35.70
N ASN A 34 -0.46 15.51 -35.06
CA ASN A 34 -1.01 15.04 -33.78
C ASN A 34 -2.56 14.99 -33.77
N LYS A 35 -3.16 14.78 -34.95
CA LYS A 35 -4.61 14.62 -35.13
C LYS A 35 -4.95 13.13 -35.28
N ASN A 36 -5.98 12.72 -34.56
CA ASN A 36 -6.56 11.38 -34.66
C ASN A 36 -7.63 11.36 -35.76
N THR A 37 -7.40 10.57 -36.81
CA THR A 37 -8.38 10.34 -37.88
C THR A 37 -9.05 8.99 -37.66
N VAL A 38 -10.39 8.99 -37.55
CA VAL A 38 -11.20 7.80 -37.31
C VAL A 38 -11.72 7.25 -38.64
N PHE A 39 -11.44 5.99 -38.93
CA PHE A 39 -11.93 5.28 -40.12
C PHE A 39 -12.91 4.18 -39.70
N LEU A 40 -14.12 4.21 -40.24
CA LEU A 40 -15.08 3.10 -40.10
C LEU A 40 -14.58 1.91 -40.93
N LEU A 41 -14.55 0.72 -40.34
CA LEU A 41 -14.15 -0.50 -41.05
C LEU A 41 -15.30 -0.95 -41.96
N ASP A 42 -14.96 -1.37 -43.17
CA ASP A 42 -15.94 -2.00 -44.07
C ASP A 42 -16.31 -3.42 -43.58
N LYS A 43 -17.30 -4.05 -44.24
CA LYS A 43 -17.77 -5.39 -43.86
C LYS A 43 -16.69 -6.48 -43.98
N GLU A 44 -15.71 -6.34 -44.87
CA GLU A 44 -14.61 -7.31 -45.04
C GLU A 44 -13.56 -7.13 -43.94
N GLU A 45 -13.16 -5.90 -43.62
CA GLU A 45 -12.25 -5.59 -42.51
C GLU A 45 -12.85 -5.96 -41.15
N THR A 46 -14.16 -5.77 -40.98
CA THR A 46 -14.90 -6.15 -39.77
C THR A 46 -14.89 -7.68 -39.57
N LYS A 47 -15.05 -8.44 -40.65
CA LYS A 47 -14.95 -9.92 -40.65
C LYS A 47 -13.52 -10.38 -40.35
N HIS A 48 -12.52 -9.69 -40.90
CA HIS A 48 -11.11 -9.96 -40.61
C HIS A 48 -10.74 -9.70 -39.13
N VAL A 49 -11.27 -8.64 -38.52
CA VAL A 49 -11.03 -8.32 -37.10
C VAL A 49 -11.74 -9.32 -36.18
N SER A 50 -12.98 -9.72 -36.51
CA SER A 50 -13.72 -10.72 -35.72
C SER A 50 -13.09 -12.12 -35.80
N GLU A 51 -12.58 -12.52 -36.97
CA GLU A 51 -11.77 -13.73 -37.15
C GLU A 51 -10.41 -13.63 -36.42
N SER A 52 -9.83 -12.43 -36.27
CA SER A 52 -8.59 -12.26 -35.51
C SER A 52 -8.77 -12.47 -34.00
N ILE A 53 -9.92 -12.06 -33.44
CA ILE A 53 -10.27 -12.20 -32.01
C ILE A 53 -10.64 -13.65 -31.67
N SER A 54 -11.24 -14.40 -32.60
CA SER A 54 -11.53 -15.83 -32.40
C SER A 54 -10.29 -16.75 -32.51
N SER A 55 -9.14 -16.21 -32.92
CA SER A 55 -7.92 -16.96 -33.24
C SER A 55 -6.80 -16.91 -32.18
N THR A 56 -7.01 -16.25 -31.04
CA THR A 56 -6.00 -16.14 -29.97
C THR A 56 -6.01 -17.39 -29.06
N PRO A 57 -4.84 -17.98 -28.77
CA PRO A 57 -4.78 -19.17 -27.93
C PRO A 57 -5.11 -18.83 -26.46
N ARG A 58 -5.55 -19.84 -25.70
CA ARG A 58 -5.92 -19.64 -24.29
C ARG A 58 -4.67 -19.40 -23.42
N TRP A 59 -4.73 -18.40 -22.55
CA TRP A 59 -3.59 -18.02 -21.69
C TRP A 59 -3.14 -19.14 -20.75
N TRP A 60 -4.07 -19.94 -20.22
CA TRP A 60 -3.77 -20.98 -19.24
C TRP A 60 -2.98 -22.16 -19.82
N LEU A 61 -2.82 -22.24 -21.14
CA LEU A 61 -1.98 -23.25 -21.79
C LEU A 61 -0.50 -23.13 -21.39
N VAL A 62 -0.05 -21.98 -20.88
CA VAL A 62 1.33 -21.80 -20.41
C VAL A 62 1.57 -22.34 -18.99
N ILE A 63 0.51 -22.62 -18.23
CA ILE A 63 0.62 -23.05 -16.83
C ILE A 63 1.33 -24.40 -16.68
N PRO A 64 1.07 -25.44 -17.49
CA PRO A 64 1.81 -26.70 -17.40
C PRO A 64 3.31 -26.53 -17.66
N CYS A 65 3.69 -25.60 -18.55
CA CYS A 65 5.09 -25.27 -18.81
C CYS A 65 5.76 -24.68 -17.55
N LEU A 66 5.13 -23.70 -16.91
CA LEU A 66 5.59 -23.12 -15.64
C LEU A 66 5.67 -24.15 -14.50
N LEU A 67 4.70 -25.06 -14.43
CA LEU A 67 4.68 -26.13 -13.45
C LEU A 67 5.86 -27.09 -13.65
N LEU A 68 6.04 -27.62 -14.86
CA LEU A 68 7.07 -28.61 -15.17
C LEU A 68 8.49 -28.06 -14.98
N ILE A 69 8.76 -26.82 -15.43
CA ILE A 69 10.08 -26.22 -15.24
C ILE A 69 10.36 -26.01 -13.75
N THR A 70 9.34 -25.67 -12.95
CA THR A 70 9.51 -25.42 -11.52
C THR A 70 9.73 -26.71 -10.75
N LEU A 71 8.95 -27.75 -11.07
CA LEU A 71 9.13 -29.08 -10.48
C LEU A 71 10.52 -29.65 -10.77
N ALA A 72 11.03 -29.43 -11.98
CA ALA A 72 12.39 -29.82 -12.33
C ALA A 72 13.45 -28.99 -11.57
N SER A 73 13.25 -27.67 -11.45
CA SER A 73 14.27 -26.76 -10.90
C SER A 73 14.36 -26.73 -9.38
N ALA A 74 13.24 -26.91 -8.68
CA ALA A 74 13.19 -26.71 -7.23
C ALA A 74 14.18 -27.59 -6.43
N PRO A 75 14.44 -28.85 -6.81
CA PRO A 75 15.45 -29.70 -6.16
C PRO A 75 16.91 -29.28 -6.40
N ASP A 76 17.20 -28.50 -7.44
CA ASP A 76 18.56 -28.33 -8.00
C ASP A 76 19.60 -27.95 -6.95
N LEU A 77 19.25 -26.98 -6.11
CA LEU A 77 20.14 -26.42 -5.12
C LEU A 77 20.52 -27.43 -4.03
N LEU A 78 19.56 -28.26 -3.61
CA LEU A 78 19.78 -29.28 -2.59
C LEU A 78 20.63 -30.43 -3.14
N ILE A 79 20.35 -30.87 -4.38
CA ILE A 79 21.15 -31.93 -5.02
C ILE A 79 22.60 -31.46 -5.18
N LEU A 80 22.80 -30.23 -5.67
CA LEU A 80 24.14 -29.67 -5.88
C LEU A 80 24.92 -29.52 -4.58
N ASN A 81 24.32 -28.92 -3.55
CA ASN A 81 24.98 -28.70 -2.27
C ASN A 81 25.28 -30.02 -1.55
N ASP A 82 24.35 -30.98 -1.52
CA ASP A 82 24.64 -32.28 -0.90
C ASP A 82 25.76 -33.01 -1.65
N PHE A 83 25.73 -33.02 -2.99
CA PHE A 83 26.77 -33.65 -3.80
C PHE A 83 28.17 -33.07 -3.53
N ILE A 84 28.30 -31.74 -3.54
CA ILE A 84 29.58 -31.06 -3.32
C ILE A 84 30.09 -31.26 -1.90
N VAL A 85 29.21 -31.15 -0.89
CA VAL A 85 29.60 -31.35 0.50
C VAL A 85 30.09 -32.79 0.71
N ARG A 86 29.37 -33.81 0.24
CA ARG A 86 29.82 -35.21 0.36
C ARG A 86 31.12 -35.49 -0.40
N ARG A 87 31.31 -34.88 -1.57
CA ARG A 87 32.54 -34.99 -2.36
C ARG A 87 33.75 -34.48 -1.55
N TYR A 88 33.63 -33.33 -0.90
CA TYR A 88 34.69 -32.80 -0.06
C TYR A 88 34.84 -33.55 1.27
N GLU A 89 33.76 -34.07 1.86
CA GLU A 89 33.84 -34.97 3.03
C GLU A 89 34.71 -36.20 2.72
N ARG A 90 34.53 -36.83 1.55
CA ARG A 90 35.41 -37.92 1.08
C ARG A 90 36.86 -37.49 0.90
N GLN A 91 37.08 -36.32 0.28
CA GLN A 91 38.43 -35.80 0.05
C GLN A 91 39.20 -35.55 1.36
N TYR A 92 38.51 -35.13 2.42
CA TYR A 92 39.09 -34.87 3.74
C TYR A 92 38.98 -36.05 4.73
N GLY A 93 38.54 -37.23 4.27
CA GLY A 93 38.50 -38.46 5.07
C GLY A 93 37.44 -38.46 6.17
N LEU A 94 36.31 -37.78 5.96
CA LEU A 94 35.20 -37.67 6.92
C LEU A 94 34.02 -38.61 6.61
N ASP A 95 34.04 -39.33 5.48
CA ASP A 95 32.92 -40.21 5.05
C ASP A 95 32.94 -41.57 5.78
N THR A 96 31.76 -42.07 6.16
CA THR A 96 31.57 -43.38 6.81
C THR A 96 31.56 -44.53 5.80
N SER A 97 31.81 -45.76 6.27
CA SER A 97 31.78 -46.96 5.39
C SER A 97 30.40 -47.28 4.82
N ASP A 98 29.32 -46.78 5.42
CA ASP A 98 27.95 -46.90 4.89
C ASP A 98 27.62 -45.68 4.02
N ARG A 99 27.34 -45.92 2.72
CA ARG A 99 27.00 -44.86 1.75
C ARG A 99 25.64 -44.20 2.01
N THR A 100 24.78 -44.82 2.83
CA THR A 100 23.41 -44.36 3.10
C THR A 100 23.31 -43.50 4.37
N GLN A 101 24.22 -43.69 5.31
CA GLN A 101 24.33 -42.85 6.51
C GLN A 101 25.39 -41.78 6.30
N ARG A 102 25.03 -40.54 6.60
CA ARG A 102 25.99 -39.43 6.65
C ARG A 102 26.49 -39.33 8.08
N SER A 103 27.81 -39.24 8.27
CA SER A 103 28.40 -38.87 9.56
C SER A 103 27.83 -37.51 9.98
N THR A 104 26.91 -37.49 10.95
CA THR A 104 26.60 -36.22 11.63
C THR A 104 27.83 -35.87 12.46
N CYS A 105 28.12 -34.58 12.65
CA CYS A 105 29.28 -34.18 13.42
C CYS A 105 29.25 -34.75 14.87
N HIS A 106 28.11 -35.28 15.32
CA HIS A 106 27.90 -35.84 16.66
C HIS A 106 28.44 -37.26 16.89
N GLU A 107 28.81 -38.02 15.85
CA GLU A 107 29.28 -39.42 16.00
C GLU A 107 30.78 -39.54 16.30
N SER A 108 31.32 -38.66 17.15
CA SER A 108 32.56 -38.94 17.89
C SER A 108 32.19 -39.49 19.25
N SER A 109 32.21 -40.82 19.37
CA SER A 109 32.05 -41.57 20.60
C SER A 109 33.06 -41.13 21.69
N THR A 110 32.67 -40.18 22.54
CA THR A 110 33.00 -40.05 23.98
C THR A 110 32.39 -38.75 24.50
N VAL A 111 31.16 -38.79 25.00
CA VAL A 111 30.56 -37.67 25.76
C VAL A 111 30.48 -38.07 27.24
N THR A 112 31.52 -37.72 27.98
CA THR A 112 31.47 -37.51 29.44
C THR A 112 31.80 -36.06 29.73
N SER A 113 30.96 -35.13 29.26
CA SER A 113 30.70 -33.82 29.88
C SER A 113 29.73 -33.05 28.98
N GLY A 114 28.65 -32.51 29.53
CA GLY A 114 27.50 -31.96 28.82
C GLY A 114 27.71 -30.63 28.08
N TYR A 115 28.63 -30.58 27.11
CA TYR A 115 28.75 -29.48 26.16
C TYR A 115 28.74 -30.02 24.72
N TRP A 116 27.72 -29.64 23.94
CA TRP A 116 27.44 -30.11 22.58
C TRP A 116 28.32 -29.46 21.49
N TYR A 117 29.55 -29.05 21.83
CA TYR A 117 30.50 -28.46 20.89
C TYR A 117 31.67 -29.43 20.70
N LEU A 118 31.87 -29.86 19.46
CA LEU A 118 33.13 -30.49 19.06
C LEU A 118 34.23 -29.44 19.18
N ASP A 119 35.32 -29.81 19.84
CA ASP A 119 36.51 -28.98 19.99
C ASP A 119 37.00 -28.50 18.61
N GLU A 120 37.12 -27.19 18.42
CA GLU A 120 37.64 -26.60 17.17
C GLU A 120 39.09 -27.02 16.91
N ASP A 121 39.83 -27.36 17.98
CA ASP A 121 41.22 -27.80 17.93
C ASP A 121 41.37 -29.29 17.55
N SER A 122 40.26 -30.03 17.38
CA SER A 122 40.30 -31.40 16.87
C SER A 122 40.57 -31.45 15.36
N SER A 123 41.36 -32.43 14.92
CA SER A 123 41.67 -32.66 13.49
C SER A 123 40.40 -32.84 12.64
N ALA A 124 39.36 -33.48 13.20
CA ALA A 124 38.06 -33.63 12.56
C ALA A 124 37.34 -32.29 12.42
N GLY A 125 37.37 -31.42 13.43
CA GLY A 125 36.77 -30.08 13.37
C GLY A 125 37.40 -29.17 12.32
N ALA A 126 38.73 -29.17 12.24
CA ALA A 126 39.45 -28.47 11.21
C ALA A 126 39.08 -28.96 9.78
N ASN A 127 38.86 -30.27 9.61
CA ASN A 127 38.45 -30.85 8.34
C ASN A 127 37.00 -30.50 7.95
N TYR A 128 36.04 -30.49 8.89
CA TYR A 128 34.67 -30.04 8.61
C TYR A 128 34.61 -28.58 8.17
N ASN A 129 35.41 -27.69 8.80
CA ASN A 129 35.50 -26.29 8.38
C ASN A 129 36.10 -26.16 6.97
N LYS A 130 37.08 -27.00 6.60
CA LYS A 130 37.62 -27.04 5.23
C LYS A 130 36.60 -27.50 4.21
N VAL A 131 35.76 -28.49 4.52
CA VAL A 131 34.65 -28.93 3.65
C VAL A 131 33.72 -27.77 3.35
N GLN A 132 33.25 -27.07 4.40
CA GLN A 132 32.35 -25.92 4.27
C GLN A 132 33.00 -24.78 3.48
N GLN A 133 34.28 -24.53 3.71
CA GLN A 133 35.06 -23.52 2.99
C GLN A 133 35.15 -23.83 1.49
N HIS A 134 35.41 -25.10 1.12
CA HIS A 134 35.52 -25.51 -0.28
C HIS A 134 34.17 -25.51 -0.99
N ALA A 135 33.11 -26.00 -0.32
CA ALA A 135 31.75 -25.96 -0.84
C ALA A 135 31.29 -24.51 -1.12
N ALA A 136 31.53 -23.60 -0.18
CA ALA A 136 31.21 -22.18 -0.35
C ALA A 136 31.98 -21.56 -1.53
N LYS A 137 33.30 -21.82 -1.64
CA LYS A 137 34.12 -21.34 -2.77
C LYS A 137 33.65 -21.91 -4.11
N PHE A 138 33.25 -23.18 -4.15
CA PHE A 138 32.67 -23.79 -5.34
C PHE A 138 31.40 -23.06 -5.76
N ASN A 139 30.46 -22.81 -4.83
CA ASN A 139 29.22 -22.10 -5.13
C ASN A 139 29.47 -20.67 -5.64
N VAL A 140 30.42 -19.93 -5.07
CA VAL A 140 30.83 -18.62 -5.61
C VAL A 140 31.26 -18.73 -7.07
N LYS A 141 32.15 -19.68 -7.37
CA LYS A 141 32.65 -19.90 -8.73
C LYS A 141 31.54 -20.32 -9.68
N ASN A 142 30.67 -21.23 -9.27
CA ASN A 142 29.54 -21.71 -10.07
C ASN A 142 28.54 -20.59 -10.39
N SER A 143 28.21 -19.75 -9.41
CA SER A 143 27.32 -18.61 -9.60
C SER A 143 27.91 -17.57 -10.54
N LEU A 144 29.21 -17.27 -10.43
CA LEU A 144 29.89 -16.37 -11.38
C LEU A 144 29.98 -16.95 -12.79
N ALA A 145 30.24 -18.25 -12.92
CA ALA A 145 30.31 -18.94 -14.21
C ALA A 145 28.96 -18.97 -14.95
N THR A 146 27.85 -18.96 -14.21
CA THR A 146 26.48 -18.95 -14.77
C THR A 146 25.90 -17.57 -14.97
N LEU A 147 26.33 -16.57 -14.18
CA LEU A 147 25.81 -15.21 -14.23
C LEU A 147 25.95 -14.58 -15.61
N ILE A 148 27.16 -14.57 -16.19
CA ILE A 148 27.43 -13.90 -17.47
C ILE A 148 26.64 -14.54 -18.62
N PRO A 149 26.68 -15.87 -18.83
CA PRO A 149 25.88 -16.51 -19.88
C PRO A 149 24.38 -16.30 -19.72
N SER A 150 23.86 -16.33 -18.49
CA SER A 150 22.43 -16.12 -18.22
C SER A 150 21.99 -14.70 -18.56
N LEU A 151 22.76 -13.69 -18.13
CA LEU A 151 22.45 -12.29 -18.46
C LEU A 151 22.51 -12.05 -19.96
N PHE A 152 23.53 -12.58 -20.63
CA PHE A 152 23.65 -12.48 -22.08
C PHE A 152 22.45 -13.11 -22.79
N ALA A 153 22.07 -14.33 -22.41
CA ALA A 153 20.92 -15.03 -22.97
C ALA A 153 19.62 -14.23 -22.76
N ILE A 154 19.40 -13.66 -21.56
CA ILE A 154 18.20 -12.87 -21.26
C ILE A 154 18.12 -11.60 -22.10
N VAL A 155 19.22 -10.86 -22.24
CA VAL A 155 19.24 -9.64 -23.06
C VAL A 155 18.99 -9.99 -24.53
N VAL A 156 19.68 -10.99 -25.07
CA VAL A 156 19.60 -11.34 -26.49
C VAL A 156 18.24 -11.94 -26.83
N LEU A 157 17.82 -12.97 -26.10
CA LEU A 157 16.57 -13.69 -26.36
C LEU A 157 15.36 -12.86 -25.95
N GLY A 158 15.46 -12.17 -24.81
CA GLY A 158 14.41 -11.30 -24.32
C GLY A 158 14.15 -10.13 -25.27
N SER A 159 15.17 -9.36 -25.66
CA SER A 159 14.97 -8.21 -26.58
C SER A 159 14.42 -8.59 -27.95
N ASN A 160 14.56 -9.86 -28.33
CA ASN A 160 14.03 -10.42 -29.56
C ASN A 160 12.75 -11.24 -29.33
N CYS A 161 12.08 -11.13 -28.19
CA CYS A 161 10.93 -11.99 -27.89
C CYS A 161 9.76 -11.79 -28.88
N ASP A 162 9.60 -10.59 -29.43
CA ASP A 162 8.56 -10.31 -30.44
C ASP A 162 8.91 -10.82 -31.84
N THR A 163 10.21 -10.95 -32.15
CA THR A 163 10.69 -11.49 -33.43
C THR A 163 10.90 -12.99 -33.40
N ILE A 164 11.19 -13.56 -32.24
CA ILE A 164 11.33 -15.00 -32.01
C ILE A 164 9.94 -15.64 -31.79
N GLY A 165 9.05 -14.97 -31.05
CA GLY A 165 7.82 -15.57 -30.55
C GLY A 165 8.01 -16.16 -29.14
N ARG A 166 6.91 -16.51 -28.48
CA ARG A 166 6.95 -16.99 -27.08
C ARG A 166 7.31 -18.45 -26.97
N ARG A 167 6.89 -19.27 -27.96
CA ARG A 167 7.06 -20.73 -27.90
C ARG A 167 8.53 -21.17 -27.91
N PRO A 168 9.44 -20.63 -28.75
CA PRO A 168 10.86 -20.97 -28.67
C PRO A 168 11.51 -20.58 -27.36
N LEU A 169 11.08 -19.46 -26.78
CA LEU A 169 11.64 -18.97 -25.52
C LEU A 169 11.18 -19.81 -24.33
N LEU A 170 9.97 -20.39 -24.38
CA LEU A 170 9.56 -21.42 -23.43
C LEU A 170 10.29 -22.76 -23.65
N PHE A 171 10.75 -23.03 -24.87
CA PHE A 171 11.38 -24.30 -25.25
C PHE A 171 12.88 -24.37 -24.88
N LEU A 172 13.64 -23.32 -25.14
CA LEU A 172 15.10 -23.31 -24.95
C LEU A 172 15.55 -23.71 -23.53
N PRO A 173 14.93 -23.19 -22.44
CA PRO A 173 15.35 -23.55 -21.08
C PRO A 173 15.18 -25.04 -20.75
N PHE A 174 14.20 -25.72 -21.34
CA PHE A 174 14.07 -27.17 -21.18
C PHE A 174 15.22 -27.93 -21.85
N ILE A 175 15.68 -27.47 -23.02
CA ILE A 175 16.88 -28.04 -23.67
C ILE A 175 18.09 -27.87 -22.74
N GLY A 176 18.28 -26.66 -22.21
CA GLY A 176 19.36 -26.37 -21.27
C GLY A 176 19.37 -27.31 -20.07
N LYS A 177 18.19 -27.57 -19.49
CA LYS A 177 18.02 -28.52 -18.39
C LYS A 177 18.27 -29.97 -18.78
N VAL A 178 17.76 -30.42 -19.92
CA VAL A 178 18.02 -31.77 -20.43
C VAL A 178 19.52 -31.99 -20.59
N VAL A 179 20.23 -31.03 -21.19
CA VAL A 179 21.70 -31.08 -21.32
C VAL A 179 22.36 -31.12 -19.95
N ARG A 180 22.01 -30.20 -19.03
CA ARG A 180 22.62 -30.17 -17.70
C ARG A 180 22.41 -31.46 -16.93
N TYR A 181 21.18 -31.96 -16.81
CA TYR A 181 20.93 -33.16 -16.00
C TYR A 181 21.54 -34.42 -16.62
N SER A 182 21.63 -34.48 -17.95
CA SER A 182 22.36 -35.56 -18.63
C SER A 182 23.86 -35.53 -18.28
N LEU A 183 24.48 -34.34 -18.35
CA LEU A 183 25.87 -34.15 -17.94
C LEU A 183 26.07 -34.43 -16.45
N MET A 184 25.13 -34.00 -15.60
CA MET A 184 25.18 -34.22 -14.16
C MET A 184 25.11 -35.71 -13.82
N LEU A 185 24.29 -36.50 -14.51
CA LEU A 185 24.29 -37.96 -14.38
C LEU A 185 25.67 -38.54 -14.69
N ILE A 186 26.30 -38.14 -15.80
CA ILE A 186 27.63 -38.61 -16.21
C ILE A 186 28.69 -38.20 -15.17
N ILE A 187 28.65 -36.95 -14.69
CA ILE A 187 29.59 -36.43 -13.70
C ILE A 187 29.48 -37.21 -12.38
N VAL A 188 28.26 -37.46 -11.93
CA VAL A 188 27.97 -38.21 -10.70
C VAL A 188 28.41 -39.68 -10.84
N THR A 189 28.17 -40.33 -11.99
CA THR A 189 28.51 -41.75 -12.18
C THR A 189 30.00 -41.99 -12.42
N HIS A 190 30.71 -41.04 -13.03
CA HIS A 190 32.14 -41.14 -13.35
C HIS A 190 33.05 -40.32 -12.43
N ASP A 191 32.48 -39.68 -11.40
CA ASP A 191 33.20 -38.86 -10.42
C ASP A 191 34.06 -37.74 -11.03
N LEU A 192 33.57 -37.12 -12.12
CA LEU A 192 34.34 -36.13 -12.89
C LEU A 192 34.67 -34.86 -12.07
N PRO A 193 35.77 -34.15 -12.40
CA PRO A 193 36.15 -32.92 -11.71
C PRO A 193 35.07 -31.82 -11.69
N ASP A 194 35.08 -31.01 -10.63
CA ASP A 194 34.12 -29.93 -10.36
C ASP A 194 33.93 -28.95 -11.53
N GLY A 195 34.96 -28.76 -12.36
CA GLY A 195 34.90 -27.90 -13.55
C GLY A 195 33.86 -28.36 -14.58
N TYR A 196 33.61 -29.67 -14.72
CA TYR A 196 32.56 -30.20 -15.60
C TYR A 196 31.16 -29.86 -15.09
N LEU A 197 30.98 -29.81 -13.76
CA LEU A 197 29.72 -29.43 -13.15
C LEU A 197 29.42 -27.95 -13.39
N MET A 198 30.43 -27.09 -13.22
CA MET A 198 30.32 -25.67 -13.57
C MET A 198 30.02 -25.47 -15.06
N ALA A 199 30.66 -26.23 -15.94
CA ALA A 199 30.39 -26.19 -17.37
C ALA A 199 28.95 -26.60 -17.70
N ALA A 200 28.42 -27.65 -17.07
CA ALA A 200 27.04 -28.10 -17.27
C ALA A 200 26.02 -27.01 -16.87
N HIS A 201 26.25 -26.32 -15.75
CA HIS A 201 25.44 -25.19 -15.32
C HIS A 201 25.57 -23.96 -16.24
N ALA A 202 26.79 -23.63 -16.67
CA ALA A 202 27.03 -22.55 -17.62
C ALA A 202 26.36 -22.83 -18.98
N CYS A 203 26.35 -24.08 -19.42
CA CYS A 203 25.63 -24.51 -20.62
C CYS A 203 24.12 -24.27 -20.50
N GLU A 204 23.47 -24.66 -19.39
CA GLU A 204 22.04 -24.34 -19.17
C GLU A 204 21.78 -22.83 -19.22
N ALA A 205 22.67 -22.03 -18.63
CA ALA A 205 22.52 -20.57 -18.58
C ALA A 205 22.49 -19.92 -19.98
N VAL A 206 23.20 -20.46 -20.97
CA VAL A 206 23.13 -20.01 -22.38
C VAL A 206 21.72 -20.15 -22.96
N PHE A 207 20.94 -21.11 -22.48
CA PHE A 207 19.56 -21.33 -22.93
C PHE A 207 18.53 -20.44 -22.20
N GLY A 208 18.98 -19.47 -21.38
CA GLY A 208 18.12 -18.46 -20.77
C GLY A 208 17.61 -18.79 -19.38
N SER A 209 17.88 -20.00 -18.87
CA SER A 209 17.50 -20.47 -17.53
C SER A 209 16.01 -20.27 -17.19
N PHE A 210 15.67 -20.28 -15.90
CA PHE A 210 14.29 -20.05 -15.43
C PHE A 210 13.77 -18.63 -15.78
N GLY A 211 14.67 -17.63 -15.82
CA GLY A 211 14.28 -16.23 -16.08
C GLY A 211 13.61 -16.02 -17.44
N ILE A 212 14.12 -16.65 -18.50
CA ILE A 212 13.49 -16.59 -19.83
C ILE A 212 12.12 -17.30 -19.86
N VAL A 213 11.93 -18.40 -19.12
CA VAL A 213 10.62 -19.08 -19.06
C VAL A 213 9.59 -18.16 -18.41
N MET A 214 9.94 -17.55 -17.27
CA MET A 214 9.06 -16.63 -16.55
C MET A 214 8.68 -15.44 -17.43
N LEU A 215 9.67 -14.78 -18.05
CA LEU A 215 9.48 -13.70 -19.03
C LEU A 215 8.48 -14.11 -20.11
N SER A 216 8.72 -15.25 -20.75
CA SER A 216 7.96 -15.70 -21.91
C SER A 216 6.54 -16.11 -21.53
N ALA A 217 6.36 -16.65 -20.32
CA ALA A 217 5.04 -16.99 -19.81
C ALA A 217 4.21 -15.75 -19.48
N LEU A 218 4.80 -14.73 -18.84
CA LEU A 218 4.13 -13.47 -18.57
C LEU A 218 3.78 -12.72 -19.87
N ALA A 219 4.70 -12.71 -20.84
CA ALA A 219 4.45 -12.14 -22.16
C ALA A 219 3.34 -12.91 -22.90
N TYR A 220 3.33 -14.24 -22.83
CA TYR A 220 2.27 -15.07 -23.41
C TYR A 220 0.89 -14.79 -22.78
N ILE A 221 0.82 -14.66 -21.45
CA ILE A 221 -0.41 -14.26 -20.75
C ILE A 221 -0.87 -12.90 -21.25
N THR A 222 0.04 -11.94 -21.39
CA THR A 222 -0.25 -10.58 -21.88
C THR A 222 -0.80 -10.59 -23.30
N ASP A 223 -0.22 -11.40 -24.19
CA ASP A 223 -0.68 -11.57 -25.58
C ASP A 223 -2.09 -12.16 -25.65
N CYS A 224 -2.47 -12.97 -24.65
CA CYS A 224 -3.71 -13.76 -24.64
C CYS A 224 -4.81 -13.19 -23.74
N THR A 225 -4.59 -12.04 -23.07
CA THR A 225 -5.53 -11.48 -22.08
C THR A 225 -5.72 -9.97 -22.22
N HIS A 226 -6.95 -9.50 -21.98
CA HIS A 226 -7.30 -8.09 -22.03
C HIS A 226 -6.76 -7.31 -20.81
N GLU A 227 -6.45 -6.02 -20.98
CA GLU A 227 -5.78 -5.16 -19.97
C GLU A 227 -6.51 -5.10 -18.62
N SER A 228 -7.84 -5.19 -18.63
CA SER A 228 -8.70 -5.19 -17.45
C SER A 228 -8.66 -6.51 -16.67
N GLU A 229 -8.27 -7.62 -17.30
CA GLU A 229 -8.38 -8.97 -16.75
C GLU A 229 -7.03 -9.60 -16.41
N ARG A 230 -5.92 -9.01 -16.89
CA ARG A 230 -4.53 -9.50 -16.73
C ARG A 230 -4.10 -9.84 -15.30
N THR A 231 -4.65 -9.13 -14.31
CA THR A 231 -4.24 -9.30 -12.90
C THR A 231 -4.51 -10.72 -12.38
N ARG A 232 -5.64 -11.34 -12.76
CA ARG A 232 -6.00 -12.69 -12.29
C ARG A 232 -5.08 -13.78 -12.87
N PRO A 233 -4.84 -13.85 -14.20
CA PRO A 233 -3.89 -14.78 -14.80
C PRO A 233 -2.47 -14.67 -14.26
N PHE A 234 -1.96 -13.44 -14.04
CA PHE A 234 -0.63 -13.25 -13.44
C PHE A 234 -0.56 -13.80 -12.03
N LEU A 235 -1.55 -13.46 -11.19
CA LEU A 235 -1.63 -13.98 -9.83
C LEU A 235 -1.66 -15.51 -9.81
N LEU A 236 -2.48 -16.12 -10.66
CA LEU A 236 -2.59 -17.59 -10.70
C LEU A 236 -1.28 -18.25 -11.16
N ALA A 237 -0.63 -17.71 -12.19
CA ALA A 237 0.63 -18.24 -12.70
C ALA A 237 1.75 -18.20 -11.64
N GLU A 238 1.85 -17.10 -10.89
CA GLU A 238 2.85 -16.94 -9.84
C GLU A 238 2.55 -17.82 -8.62
N VAL A 239 1.30 -17.90 -8.17
CA VAL A 239 0.90 -18.78 -7.04
C VAL A 239 1.14 -20.25 -7.37
N ILE A 240 0.79 -20.70 -8.59
CA ILE A 240 1.04 -22.08 -9.01
C ILE A 240 2.54 -22.38 -9.01
N THR A 241 3.34 -21.47 -9.56
CA THR A 241 4.81 -21.59 -9.56
C THR A 241 5.35 -21.71 -8.13
N LEU A 242 4.80 -20.95 -7.18
CA LEU A 242 5.25 -20.96 -5.79
C LEU A 242 4.90 -22.28 -5.08
N VAL A 243 3.64 -22.69 -5.14
CA VAL A 243 3.15 -23.93 -4.50
C VAL A 243 3.85 -25.16 -5.09
N ALA A 244 4.15 -25.13 -6.40
CA ALA A 244 4.87 -26.21 -7.08
C ALA A 244 6.27 -26.47 -6.51
N ARG A 245 6.89 -25.54 -5.78
CA ARG A 245 8.23 -25.73 -5.19
C ARG A 245 8.23 -26.63 -3.96
N VAL A 246 7.10 -26.74 -3.25
CA VAL A 246 7.04 -27.41 -1.94
C VAL A 246 7.29 -28.92 -2.07
N VAL A 247 6.58 -29.58 -3.00
CA VAL A 247 6.61 -31.04 -3.12
C VAL A 247 7.99 -31.57 -3.55
N PRO A 248 8.66 -31.03 -4.58
CA PRO A 248 9.99 -31.51 -4.99
C PRO A 248 11.06 -31.32 -3.92
N VAL A 249 11.00 -30.23 -3.14
CA VAL A 249 11.97 -29.94 -2.07
C VAL A 249 11.84 -30.93 -0.92
N LEU A 250 10.62 -31.36 -0.61
CA LEU A 250 10.39 -32.42 0.37
C LEU A 250 10.87 -33.78 -0.16
N ALA A 251 10.50 -34.11 -1.40
CA ALA A 251 10.83 -35.39 -2.02
C ALA A 251 12.35 -35.58 -2.19
N VAL A 252 13.09 -34.52 -2.53
CA VAL A 252 14.54 -34.62 -2.76
C VAL A 252 15.31 -34.96 -1.49
N GLY A 253 14.90 -34.47 -0.31
CA GLY A 253 15.54 -34.84 0.96
C GLY A 253 15.46 -36.34 1.23
N LEU A 254 14.27 -36.93 1.04
CA LEU A 254 14.04 -38.37 1.13
C LEU A 254 14.84 -39.15 0.07
N TRP A 255 14.89 -38.65 -1.16
CA TRP A 255 15.62 -39.31 -2.24
C TRP A 255 17.13 -39.28 -2.04
N LEU A 256 17.69 -38.17 -1.58
CA LEU A 256 19.12 -38.05 -1.29
C LEU A 256 19.54 -38.97 -0.13
N GLN A 257 18.66 -39.20 0.85
CA GLN A 257 18.92 -40.12 1.94
C GLN A 257 18.94 -41.59 1.47
N HIS A 258 17.98 -42.00 0.64
CA HIS A 258 17.81 -43.43 0.29
C HIS A 258 18.40 -43.85 -1.05
N PHE A 259 18.50 -42.94 -2.01
CA PHE A 259 18.81 -43.24 -3.41
C PHE A 259 19.95 -42.38 -3.99
N LEU A 260 20.62 -41.60 -3.14
CA LEU A 260 21.71 -40.69 -3.53
C LEU A 260 21.27 -39.76 -4.67
N TYR A 261 22.16 -39.54 -5.65
CA TYR A 261 22.00 -38.49 -6.66
C TYR A 261 21.35 -38.98 -7.97
N ILE A 262 21.36 -40.29 -8.25
CA ILE A 262 20.92 -40.82 -9.55
C ILE A 262 19.42 -40.61 -9.72
N ILE A 263 18.61 -41.11 -8.78
CA ILE A 263 17.14 -41.01 -8.85
C ILE A 263 16.66 -39.55 -8.90
N PRO A 264 17.04 -38.65 -7.97
CA PRO A 264 16.53 -37.28 -8.02
C PRO A 264 16.94 -36.56 -9.33
N THR A 265 18.15 -36.78 -9.82
CA THR A 265 18.61 -36.18 -11.08
C THR A 265 17.90 -36.77 -12.31
N SER A 266 17.62 -38.08 -12.32
CA SER A 266 16.84 -38.74 -13.38
C SER A 266 15.39 -38.25 -13.41
N VAL A 267 14.77 -38.00 -12.25
CA VAL A 267 13.42 -37.42 -12.17
C VAL A 267 13.42 -36.00 -12.75
N CYS A 268 14.37 -35.15 -12.38
CA CYS A 268 14.49 -33.80 -12.93
C CYS A 268 14.75 -33.81 -14.45
N LEU A 269 15.56 -34.75 -14.95
CA LEU A 269 15.76 -34.98 -16.38
C LEU A 269 14.44 -35.37 -17.07
N GLY A 270 13.72 -36.33 -16.52
CA GLY A 270 12.42 -36.79 -17.05
C GLY A 270 11.40 -35.66 -17.12
N LEU A 271 11.25 -34.88 -16.06
CA LEU A 271 10.37 -33.70 -16.03
C LEU A 271 10.78 -32.66 -17.09
N SER A 272 12.09 -32.46 -17.29
CA SER A 272 12.60 -31.54 -18.30
C SER A 272 12.31 -32.02 -19.73
N VAL A 273 12.42 -33.32 -19.99
CA VAL A 273 12.03 -33.92 -21.27
C VAL A 273 10.52 -33.80 -21.49
N ILE A 274 9.69 -34.07 -20.48
CA ILE A 274 8.23 -33.92 -20.58
C ILE A 274 7.86 -32.47 -20.89
N GLY A 275 8.47 -31.50 -20.21
CA GLY A 275 8.26 -30.08 -20.49
C GLY A 275 8.71 -29.67 -21.88
N MET A 276 9.85 -30.18 -22.33
CA MET A 276 10.35 -30.00 -23.70
C MET A 276 9.34 -30.50 -24.74
N LEU A 277 8.81 -31.72 -24.55
CA LEU A 277 7.80 -32.32 -25.44
C LEU A 277 6.46 -31.57 -25.38
N TYR A 278 6.05 -31.10 -24.20
CA TYR A 278 4.85 -30.28 -24.05
C TYR A 278 4.93 -29.00 -24.88
N VAL A 279 6.06 -28.28 -24.82
CA VAL A 279 6.23 -27.05 -25.61
C VAL A 279 6.31 -27.35 -27.11
N LEU A 280 6.89 -28.49 -27.48
CA LEU A 280 6.98 -28.94 -28.87
C LEU A 280 5.65 -29.36 -29.48
N PHE A 281 4.75 -29.99 -28.73
CA PHE A 281 3.55 -30.58 -29.32
C PHE A 281 2.25 -29.87 -28.93
N ILE A 282 2.21 -29.22 -27.76
CA ILE A 282 0.97 -28.72 -27.16
C ILE A 282 0.96 -27.19 -27.07
N GLN A 283 2.06 -26.55 -26.66
CA GLN A 283 2.10 -25.10 -26.49
C GLN A 283 1.96 -24.36 -27.84
N PRO A 284 0.90 -23.56 -28.06
CA PRO A 284 0.76 -22.79 -29.29
C PRO A 284 1.59 -21.50 -29.23
N GLU A 285 1.84 -20.90 -30.40
CA GLU A 285 2.46 -19.58 -30.51
C GLU A 285 1.41 -18.47 -30.42
N SER A 286 1.59 -17.54 -29.47
CA SER A 286 0.70 -16.39 -29.28
C SER A 286 0.94 -15.30 -30.32
N VAL A 287 2.17 -15.14 -30.80
CA VAL A 287 2.54 -14.11 -31.77
C VAL A 287 2.06 -14.51 -33.19
N GLN A 288 1.02 -13.83 -33.68
CA GLN A 288 0.32 -14.18 -34.92
C GLN A 288 1.25 -14.35 -36.14
N HIS A 289 2.14 -13.39 -36.39
CA HIS A 289 3.03 -13.41 -37.57
C HIS A 289 4.16 -14.45 -37.49
N MET A 290 4.34 -15.09 -36.32
CA MET A 290 5.33 -16.14 -36.09
C MET A 290 4.71 -17.54 -36.09
N ARG A 291 3.38 -17.66 -36.00
CA ARG A 291 2.63 -18.92 -35.87
C ARG A 291 2.95 -19.98 -36.94
N ASN A 292 3.26 -19.55 -38.16
CA ASN A 292 3.53 -20.44 -39.31
C ASN A 292 5.02 -20.75 -39.52
N LYS A 293 5.93 -20.26 -38.66
CA LYS A 293 7.37 -20.53 -38.76
C LYS A 293 7.77 -21.65 -37.81
N SER A 294 8.71 -22.50 -38.23
CA SER A 294 9.31 -23.50 -37.34
C SER A 294 10.17 -22.81 -36.27
N ILE A 295 10.32 -23.44 -35.09
CA ILE A 295 11.14 -22.94 -33.97
C ILE A 295 12.55 -22.56 -34.43
N ILE A 296 13.15 -23.31 -35.35
CA ILE A 296 14.48 -23.01 -35.90
C ILE A 296 14.48 -21.69 -36.69
N ARG A 297 13.50 -21.49 -37.58
CA ARG A 297 13.35 -20.24 -38.35
C ARG A 297 12.97 -19.06 -37.46
N GLN A 298 12.29 -19.33 -36.34
CA GLN A 298 11.97 -18.34 -35.32
C GLN A 298 13.23 -17.89 -34.56
N ILE A 299 14.11 -18.82 -34.15
CA ILE A 299 15.38 -18.47 -33.47
C ILE A 299 16.35 -17.78 -34.44
N ALA A 300 16.36 -18.18 -35.72
CA ALA A 300 17.21 -17.54 -36.74
C ALA A 300 16.84 -16.06 -37.03
N SER A 301 15.75 -15.54 -36.48
CA SER A 301 15.29 -14.16 -36.68
C SER A 301 15.92 -13.14 -35.73
N ILE A 302 16.82 -13.56 -34.83
CA ILE A 302 17.49 -12.69 -33.85
C ILE A 302 18.19 -11.52 -34.54
N ARG A 303 17.95 -10.30 -34.05
CA ARG A 303 18.58 -9.06 -34.51
C ARG A 303 19.25 -8.35 -33.33
N LEU A 304 20.30 -7.57 -33.63
CA LEU A 304 21.00 -6.76 -32.65
C LEU A 304 20.31 -5.41 -32.38
N GLN A 305 19.54 -4.88 -33.34
CA GLN A 305 18.83 -3.60 -33.20
C GLN A 305 17.85 -3.51 -32.00
N PRO A 306 17.04 -4.54 -31.70
CA PRO A 306 16.14 -4.53 -30.53
C PRO A 306 16.84 -4.42 -29.17
N ILE A 307 18.09 -4.88 -29.06
CA ILE A 307 18.89 -4.79 -27.83
C ILE A 307 19.13 -3.31 -27.46
N VAL A 308 19.47 -2.49 -28.45
CA VAL A 308 19.71 -1.05 -28.25
C VAL A 308 18.43 -0.33 -27.80
N ARG A 309 17.27 -0.70 -28.36
CA ARG A 309 15.98 -0.13 -27.96
C ARG A 309 15.59 -0.48 -26.53
N CYS A 310 15.88 -1.71 -26.10
CA CYS A 310 15.63 -2.17 -24.73
C CYS A 310 16.40 -1.32 -23.70
N ILE A 311 17.66 -1.01 -23.98
CA ILE A 311 18.51 -0.16 -23.13
C ILE A 311 18.01 1.30 -23.12
N GLN A 312 17.54 1.81 -24.25
CA GLN A 312 17.07 3.20 -24.39
C GLN A 312 15.82 3.51 -23.55
N VAL A 313 14.94 2.54 -23.27
CA VAL A 313 13.73 2.75 -22.45
C VAL A 313 14.08 3.18 -21.01
N PHE A 314 15.18 2.67 -20.46
CA PHE A 314 15.64 3.02 -19.12
C PHE A 314 16.51 4.29 -19.09
N LEU A 315 17.04 4.73 -20.23
CA LEU A 315 18.01 5.83 -20.31
C LEU A 315 17.47 7.14 -20.91
N ILE A 316 16.41 7.10 -21.73
CA ILE A 316 15.94 8.28 -22.49
C ILE A 316 14.59 8.78 -21.97
N LYS A 317 14.55 10.00 -21.41
CA LYS A 317 13.34 10.63 -20.86
C LYS A 317 12.27 10.87 -21.93
N ARG A 318 11.08 10.31 -21.74
CA ARG A 318 9.91 10.48 -22.64
C ARG A 318 8.73 11.18 -21.94
N PRO A 319 7.92 12.00 -22.64
CA PRO A 319 6.74 12.63 -22.07
C PRO A 319 5.71 11.58 -21.61
N GLY A 320 5.11 11.77 -20.43
CA GLY A 320 4.10 10.84 -19.88
C GLY A 320 4.65 9.59 -19.18
N HIS A 321 5.96 9.30 -19.28
CA HIS A 321 6.62 8.20 -18.58
C HIS A 321 7.37 8.70 -17.35
N ASN A 322 6.98 8.25 -16.15
CA ASN A 322 7.68 8.61 -14.92
C ASN A 322 8.87 7.68 -14.68
N GLN A 323 9.97 7.91 -15.43
CA GLN A 323 11.17 7.06 -15.39
C GLN A 323 11.80 6.90 -14.01
N GLN A 324 11.68 7.91 -13.15
CA GLN A 324 12.14 7.81 -11.76
C GLN A 324 11.38 6.72 -11.01
N TYR A 325 10.06 6.61 -11.20
CA TYR A 325 9.26 5.53 -10.60
C TYR A 325 9.61 4.17 -11.19
N LEU A 326 9.84 4.09 -12.51
CA LEU A 326 10.24 2.84 -13.16
C LEU A 326 11.58 2.34 -12.62
N LEU A 327 12.57 3.24 -12.47
CA LEU A 327 13.88 2.91 -11.93
C LEU A 327 13.81 2.56 -10.44
N LEU A 328 13.05 3.32 -9.65
CA LEU A 328 12.87 3.07 -8.21
C LEU A 328 12.18 1.72 -7.95
N ILE A 329 11.12 1.40 -8.71
CA ILE A 329 10.44 0.10 -8.65
C ILE A 329 11.39 -1.02 -9.05
N SER A 330 12.19 -0.81 -10.09
CA SER A 330 13.17 -1.80 -10.55
C SER A 330 14.25 -2.04 -9.47
N ILE A 331 14.76 -0.99 -8.83
CA ILE A 331 15.73 -1.08 -7.74
C ILE A 331 15.12 -1.74 -6.50
N ALA A 332 13.89 -1.40 -6.13
CA ALA A 332 13.18 -2.04 -5.02
C ALA A 332 12.97 -3.54 -5.28
N ASN A 333 12.63 -3.91 -6.53
CA ASN A 333 12.53 -5.30 -6.95
C ASN A 333 13.87 -6.04 -6.89
N ILE A 334 14.95 -5.41 -7.36
CA ILE A 334 16.32 -5.94 -7.23
C ILE A 334 16.56 -6.24 -5.75
N LEU A 335 16.56 -5.22 -4.89
CA LEU A 335 16.88 -5.33 -3.47
C LEU A 335 16.03 -6.38 -2.75
N LEU A 336 14.75 -6.51 -3.11
CA LEU A 336 13.85 -7.51 -2.55
C LEU A 336 14.18 -8.94 -3.00
N LEU A 337 14.39 -9.15 -4.29
CA LEU A 337 14.82 -10.44 -4.83
C LEU A 337 16.20 -10.82 -4.29
N LEU A 338 17.06 -9.83 -4.02
CA LEU A 338 18.36 -10.06 -3.39
C LEU A 338 18.20 -10.76 -2.01
N MET A 339 17.15 -10.43 -1.26
CA MET A 339 16.90 -11.04 0.05
C MET A 339 16.23 -12.42 -0.01
N LEU A 340 15.37 -12.66 -1.00
CA LEU A 340 14.58 -13.91 -1.07
C LEU A 340 15.39 -15.11 -1.60
N PHE A 341 16.30 -14.88 -2.55
CA PHE A 341 16.96 -15.97 -3.28
C PHE A 341 18.38 -16.27 -2.77
N GLY A 342 19.18 -15.25 -2.47
CA GLY A 342 20.56 -15.45 -1.97
C GLY A 342 20.66 -16.20 -0.64
N TYR A 343 19.60 -16.13 0.17
CA TYR A 343 19.51 -16.80 1.47
C TYR A 343 19.47 -18.34 1.34
N MET A 344 18.86 -18.89 0.28
CA MET A 344 18.64 -20.33 0.13
C MET A 344 19.91 -21.15 -0.14
N SER A 345 20.83 -20.64 -0.96
CA SER A 345 22.05 -21.38 -1.30
C SER A 345 22.97 -21.53 -0.10
N MET A 346 23.04 -20.48 0.71
CA MET A 346 23.81 -20.45 1.94
C MET A 346 23.15 -21.27 3.06
N PHE A 347 21.82 -21.25 3.14
CA PHE A 347 21.05 -21.97 4.15
C PHE A 347 21.33 -23.47 4.17
N ALA A 348 21.35 -24.11 2.99
CA ALA A 348 21.65 -25.53 2.88
C ALA A 348 23.07 -25.86 3.39
N LEU A 349 24.08 -25.06 3.01
CA LEU A 349 25.44 -25.22 3.53
C LEU A 349 25.52 -25.03 5.04
N PHE A 350 24.83 -24.02 5.57
CA PHE A 350 24.78 -23.76 7.00
C PHE A 350 24.13 -24.90 7.78
N ALA A 351 23.03 -25.45 7.28
CA ALA A 351 22.34 -26.59 7.90
C ALA A 351 23.22 -27.86 7.88
N TYR A 352 23.96 -28.08 6.79
CA TYR A 352 24.97 -29.14 6.69
C TYR A 352 26.23 -28.89 7.51
N GLY A 353 26.50 -27.65 7.89
CA GLY A 353 27.65 -27.23 8.67
C GLY A 353 27.39 -27.21 10.17
N ARG A 354 28.44 -26.90 10.95
CA ARG A 354 28.32 -26.71 12.40
C ARG A 354 27.54 -25.44 12.72
N PRO A 355 26.70 -25.42 13.78
CA PRO A 355 26.54 -26.49 14.79
C PRO A 355 25.49 -27.55 14.43
N PHE A 356 24.73 -27.39 13.34
CA PHE A 356 23.52 -28.17 13.08
C PHE A 356 23.79 -29.56 12.52
N CYS A 357 24.76 -29.69 11.61
CA CYS A 357 25.20 -30.96 11.04
C CYS A 357 24.07 -31.90 10.61
N MET A 358 23.04 -31.31 9.99
CA MET A 358 21.83 -31.99 9.56
C MET A 358 22.09 -32.97 8.42
N ASN A 359 21.32 -34.06 8.37
CA ASN A 359 21.34 -34.97 7.22
C ASN A 359 20.50 -34.40 6.05
N ALA A 360 20.54 -35.06 4.89
CA ALA A 360 19.82 -34.60 3.70
C ALA A 360 18.29 -34.52 3.88
N LEU A 361 17.70 -35.38 4.72
CA LEU A 361 16.27 -35.34 5.03
C LEU A 361 15.93 -34.13 5.89
N ASP A 362 16.71 -33.88 6.95
CA ASP A 362 16.51 -32.74 7.84
C ASP A 362 16.64 -31.42 7.08
N VAL A 363 17.65 -31.31 6.21
CA VAL A 363 17.80 -30.13 5.33
C VAL A 363 16.66 -30.03 4.32
N GLY A 364 16.17 -31.14 3.77
CA GLY A 364 15.00 -31.17 2.91
C GLY A 364 13.71 -30.71 3.62
N LEU A 365 13.47 -31.20 4.84
CA LEU A 365 12.35 -30.80 5.69
C LEU A 365 12.43 -29.32 6.06
N LEU A 366 13.60 -28.87 6.48
CA LEU A 366 13.83 -27.49 6.84
C LEU A 366 13.69 -26.55 5.62
N ALA A 367 14.20 -26.95 4.46
CA ALA A 367 13.99 -26.22 3.19
C ALA A 367 12.51 -26.23 2.76
N THR A 368 11.77 -27.30 3.04
CA THR A 368 10.32 -27.40 2.81
C THR A 368 9.55 -26.46 3.73
N THR A 369 9.89 -26.44 5.03
CA THR A 369 9.32 -25.49 6.00
C THR A 369 9.60 -24.06 5.55
N HIS A 370 10.81 -23.77 5.08
CA HIS A 370 11.13 -22.46 4.51
C HIS A 370 10.31 -22.17 3.24
N ALA A 371 10.19 -23.12 2.31
CA ALA A 371 9.38 -22.95 1.11
C ALA A 371 7.91 -22.69 1.47
N ILE A 372 7.36 -23.36 2.47
CA ILE A 372 6.00 -23.14 3.00
C ILE A 372 5.90 -21.79 3.69
N SER A 373 6.84 -21.41 4.56
CA SER A 373 6.81 -20.13 5.27
C SER A 373 6.99 -18.95 4.31
N ALA A 374 7.85 -19.09 3.31
CA ALA A 374 7.95 -18.14 2.20
C ALA A 374 6.66 -18.10 1.37
N SER A 375 6.01 -19.24 1.18
CA SER A 375 4.71 -19.31 0.49
C SER A 375 3.53 -18.76 1.31
N ALA A 376 3.62 -18.77 2.64
CA ALA A 376 2.53 -18.38 3.55
C ALA A 376 2.66 -16.95 4.11
N PHE A 377 3.87 -16.55 4.55
CA PHE A 377 4.13 -15.26 5.22
C PHE A 377 4.70 -14.20 4.27
N ILE A 378 5.58 -14.58 3.35
CA ILE A 378 6.07 -13.70 2.27
C ILE A 378 5.05 -13.71 1.10
N GLY A 379 4.37 -14.84 0.90
CA GLY A 379 3.33 -15.11 -0.10
C GLY A 379 2.16 -14.12 -0.18
N SER A 380 1.53 -13.84 0.96
CA SER A 380 0.29 -13.05 1.02
C SER A 380 0.50 -11.57 0.71
N PHE A 381 1.64 -10.99 1.09
CA PHE A 381 1.94 -9.59 0.82
C PHE A 381 2.66 -9.40 -0.54
N PHE A 382 3.69 -10.19 -0.85
CA PHE A 382 4.53 -9.96 -2.03
C PHE A 382 3.95 -10.48 -3.34
N PHE A 383 3.31 -11.65 -3.33
CA PHE A 383 2.77 -12.26 -4.55
C PHE A 383 1.35 -11.82 -4.88
N ILE A 384 0.74 -10.98 -4.04
CA ILE A 384 -0.39 -10.14 -4.43
C ILE A 384 0.14 -8.81 -4.98
N THR A 385 1.11 -8.20 -4.30
CA THR A 385 1.64 -6.88 -4.67
C THR A 385 2.44 -6.91 -5.99
N MET A 386 3.22 -7.94 -6.28
CA MET A 386 4.03 -8.03 -7.50
C MET A 386 3.22 -8.25 -8.78
N PRO A 387 2.24 -9.18 -8.84
CA PRO A 387 1.30 -9.25 -9.95
C PRO A 387 0.51 -7.95 -10.14
N ILE A 388 0.13 -7.28 -9.05
CA ILE A 388 -0.54 -5.97 -9.12
C ILE A 388 0.42 -4.91 -9.68
N LEU A 389 1.67 -4.87 -9.23
CA LEU A 389 2.67 -3.92 -9.68
C LEU A 389 3.06 -4.16 -11.14
N ARG A 390 3.23 -5.41 -11.56
CA ARG A 390 3.48 -5.82 -12.95
C ARG A 390 2.28 -5.54 -13.84
N SER A 391 1.07 -5.79 -13.34
CA SER A 391 -0.17 -5.40 -14.02
C SER A 391 -0.25 -3.87 -14.18
N LYS A 392 0.13 -3.09 -13.16
CA LYS A 392 0.16 -1.61 -13.22
C LYS A 392 1.27 -1.09 -14.13
N LEU A 393 2.47 -1.66 -14.08
CA LEU A 393 3.59 -1.36 -14.96
C LEU A 393 3.24 -1.61 -16.43
N SER A 394 2.55 -2.72 -16.71
CA SER A 394 2.05 -3.01 -18.07
C SER A 394 1.00 -2.01 -18.57
N ARG A 395 0.47 -1.12 -17.72
CA ARG A 395 -0.44 -0.03 -18.12
C ARG A 395 0.29 1.29 -18.36
N LEU A 396 1.59 1.37 -18.05
CA LEU A 396 2.40 2.58 -18.16
C LEU A 396 3.23 2.65 -19.45
N VAL A 397 3.24 1.57 -20.25
CA VAL A 397 4.04 1.42 -21.47
C VAL A 397 3.15 1.07 -22.65
N GLU A 398 3.60 1.37 -23.87
CA GLU A 398 2.86 0.98 -25.08
C GLU A 398 2.85 -0.55 -25.27
N PRO A 399 1.86 -1.12 -25.99
CA PRO A 399 1.81 -2.56 -26.26
C PRO A 399 3.04 -3.13 -26.98
N THR A 400 3.74 -2.30 -27.75
CA THR A 400 5.00 -2.61 -28.42
C THR A 400 6.21 -2.63 -27.47
N GLU A 401 6.03 -2.21 -26.22
CA GLU A 401 7.09 -2.03 -25.22
C GLU A 401 6.90 -2.92 -23.99
N TYR A 402 5.82 -3.71 -23.91
CA TYR A 402 5.58 -4.67 -22.82
C TYR A 402 6.74 -5.65 -22.64
N ALA A 403 7.28 -6.15 -23.76
CA ALA A 403 8.46 -6.99 -23.80
C ALA A 403 9.64 -6.37 -23.01
N ILE A 404 9.90 -5.08 -23.20
CA ILE A 404 11.05 -4.37 -22.63
C ILE A 404 10.98 -4.31 -21.10
N VAL A 405 9.80 -4.09 -20.54
CA VAL A 405 9.61 -4.06 -19.08
C VAL A 405 9.80 -5.45 -18.47
N PHE A 406 9.28 -6.49 -19.11
CA PHE A 406 9.47 -7.85 -18.59
C PHE A 406 10.92 -8.33 -18.76
N ILE A 407 11.64 -7.91 -19.81
CA ILE A 407 13.07 -8.21 -19.99
C ILE A 407 13.89 -7.61 -18.86
N ALA A 408 13.60 -6.37 -18.46
CA ALA A 408 14.29 -5.75 -17.34
C ALA A 408 14.00 -6.48 -16.03
N ALA A 409 12.75 -6.89 -15.79
CA ALA A 409 12.40 -7.71 -14.64
C ALA A 409 13.14 -9.05 -14.65
N ALA A 410 13.20 -9.74 -15.80
CA ALA A 410 13.90 -11.02 -15.93
C ALA A 410 15.43 -10.89 -15.79
N PHE A 411 16.01 -9.80 -16.32
CA PHE A 411 17.42 -9.47 -16.18
C PHE A 411 17.79 -9.25 -14.71
N ILE A 412 16.94 -8.50 -14.00
CA ILE A 412 17.04 -8.24 -12.57
C ILE A 412 16.91 -9.53 -11.76
N GLU A 413 15.92 -10.37 -12.07
CA GLU A 413 15.66 -11.62 -11.38
C GLU A 413 16.82 -12.59 -11.51
N ALA A 414 17.25 -12.89 -12.74
CA ALA A 414 18.30 -13.86 -12.98
C ALA A 414 19.69 -13.33 -12.59
N GLY A 415 19.95 -12.04 -12.82
CA GLY A 415 21.20 -11.39 -12.42
C GLY A 415 21.32 -11.29 -10.90
N GLY A 416 20.25 -10.86 -10.25
CA GLY A 416 20.17 -10.73 -8.79
C GLY A 416 20.34 -12.07 -8.08
N ASP A 417 19.66 -13.12 -8.55
CA ASP A 417 19.76 -14.48 -8.01
C ASP A 417 21.23 -14.96 -8.00
N LYS A 418 21.91 -14.93 -9.15
CA LYS A 418 23.29 -15.41 -9.26
C LYS A 418 24.31 -14.52 -8.56
N ALA A 419 24.14 -13.20 -8.61
CA ALA A 419 25.01 -12.28 -7.88
C ALA A 419 24.89 -12.50 -6.36
N MET A 420 23.69 -12.73 -5.85
CA MET A 420 23.47 -12.97 -4.42
C MET A 420 23.90 -14.33 -3.94
N ASP A 421 23.74 -15.37 -4.74
CA ASP A 421 24.36 -16.64 -4.42
C ASP A 421 25.87 -16.48 -4.26
N ALA A 422 26.53 -15.74 -5.16
CA ALA A 422 27.96 -15.49 -5.07
C ALA A 422 28.32 -14.67 -3.81
N VAL A 423 27.63 -13.57 -3.53
CA VAL A 423 27.90 -12.73 -2.35
C VAL A 423 27.64 -13.50 -1.05
N SER A 424 26.51 -14.20 -0.95
CA SER A 424 26.11 -14.92 0.26
C SER A 424 27.09 -16.04 0.58
N ASN A 425 27.52 -16.81 -0.42
CA ASN A 425 28.53 -17.85 -0.22
C ASN A 425 29.92 -17.26 0.11
N ALA A 426 30.27 -16.08 -0.43
CA ALA A 426 31.51 -15.39 -0.07
C ALA A 426 31.51 -14.88 1.38
N VAL A 427 30.39 -14.31 1.83
CA VAL A 427 30.18 -13.87 3.22
C VAL A 427 30.20 -15.07 4.17
N TYR A 428 29.55 -16.18 3.80
CA TYR A 428 29.60 -17.41 4.58
C TYR A 428 31.04 -17.91 4.74
N ASN A 429 31.78 -18.04 3.64
CA ASN A 429 33.19 -18.43 3.66
C ASN A 429 34.07 -17.50 4.53
N ALA A 430 33.82 -16.19 4.53
CA ALA A 430 34.55 -15.22 5.34
C ALA A 430 34.18 -15.29 6.84
N SER A 431 33.00 -15.80 7.17
CA SER A 431 32.45 -15.82 8.54
C SER A 431 32.62 -17.14 9.29
N LEU A 432 33.16 -18.18 8.63
CA LEU A 432 33.36 -19.51 9.21
C LEU A 432 34.17 -19.54 10.52
N HIS A 433 35.06 -18.57 10.76
CA HIS A 433 36.06 -18.62 11.84
C HIS A 433 35.70 -17.88 13.13
N PHE A 434 34.69 -17.00 13.14
CA PHE A 434 34.38 -16.20 14.33
C PHE A 434 32.99 -16.47 14.91
N LEU A 435 32.00 -16.79 14.07
CA LEU A 435 30.66 -17.25 14.45
C LEU A 435 29.97 -17.80 13.20
N PRO A 436 30.02 -19.12 12.95
CA PRO A 436 29.36 -19.74 11.80
C PRO A 436 27.88 -19.34 11.79
N GLY A 437 27.47 -18.50 10.84
CA GLY A 437 26.07 -18.12 10.64
C GLY A 437 25.40 -17.21 11.68
N LEU A 438 26.12 -16.50 12.57
CA LEU A 438 25.45 -15.45 13.39
C LEU A 438 25.14 -14.19 12.55
N ILE A 439 26.10 -13.77 11.71
CA ILE A 439 25.87 -12.69 10.74
C ILE A 439 24.69 -13.05 9.82
N PHE A 440 24.47 -14.34 9.56
CA PHE A 440 23.33 -14.83 8.80
C PHE A 440 22.00 -14.70 9.53
N LEU A 441 21.94 -15.09 10.81
CA LEU A 441 20.75 -14.88 11.63
C LEU A 441 20.41 -13.38 11.67
N VAL A 442 21.43 -12.53 11.83
CA VAL A 442 21.28 -11.07 11.84
C VAL A 442 20.85 -10.53 10.47
N LEU A 443 21.44 -10.95 9.36
CA LEU A 443 21.05 -10.53 8.01
C LEU A 443 19.67 -11.06 7.59
N ALA A 444 19.29 -12.27 8.03
CA ALA A 444 17.96 -12.84 7.84
C ALA A 444 16.89 -12.09 8.66
N LEU A 445 17.21 -11.70 9.89
CA LEU A 445 16.39 -10.83 10.73
C LEU A 445 16.31 -9.39 10.19
N LEU A 446 17.39 -8.88 9.59
CA LEU A 446 17.42 -7.58 8.90
C LEU A 446 16.69 -7.63 7.55
N GLY A 447 16.50 -8.81 6.95
CA GLY A 447 15.61 -9.02 5.79
C GLY A 447 14.13 -8.76 6.08
N ILE A 448 13.75 -8.68 7.37
CA ILE A 448 12.43 -8.22 7.85
C ILE A 448 12.32 -6.68 7.81
N PHE A 449 13.44 -5.97 7.74
CA PHE A 449 13.46 -4.50 7.76
C PHE A 449 12.86 -3.87 6.48
N PRO A 450 13.14 -4.36 5.25
CA PRO A 450 12.46 -3.88 4.04
C PRO A 450 11.02 -4.39 3.89
N LEU A 451 10.63 -5.42 4.64
CA LEU A 451 9.22 -5.81 4.85
C LEU A 451 8.42 -4.70 5.55
N LEU A 452 9.06 -3.94 6.47
CA LEU A 452 8.48 -2.74 7.12
C LEU A 452 8.47 -1.51 6.19
N ILE A 453 9.42 -1.40 5.26
CA ILE A 453 9.44 -0.32 4.27
C ILE A 453 8.34 -0.55 3.20
N MET A 454 8.05 -1.81 2.87
CA MET A 454 7.06 -2.17 1.85
C MET A 454 5.62 -2.31 2.38
N SER A 455 5.41 -2.63 3.66
CA SER A 455 4.08 -2.59 4.30
C SER A 455 3.42 -1.20 4.27
N GLY A 456 4.21 -0.14 4.04
CA GLY A 456 3.72 1.22 3.80
C GLY A 456 3.10 1.46 2.42
N TYR A 457 3.19 0.52 1.47
CA TYR A 457 2.75 0.72 0.08
C TYR A 457 1.55 -0.15 -0.36
N CYS A 458 0.99 -0.99 0.50
CA CYS A 458 -0.17 -1.82 0.16
C CYS A 458 -1.39 -1.42 1.00
N PHE A 459 -2.23 -0.51 0.48
CA PHE A 459 -3.65 -0.48 0.85
C PHE A 459 -4.55 -0.24 -0.37
N PRO A 460 -5.74 -0.89 -0.40
CA PRO A 460 -6.59 -0.99 -1.57
C PRO A 460 -7.61 0.15 -1.58
N THR A 461 -7.81 0.76 -2.74
CA THR A 461 -9.04 1.49 -3.04
C THR A 461 -9.86 0.68 -4.04
N SER A 462 -10.50 -0.38 -3.54
CA SER A 462 -11.36 -1.24 -4.37
C SER A 462 -12.67 -0.52 -4.73
N ASN A 463 -13.26 -0.88 -5.87
CA ASN A 463 -14.59 -0.38 -6.28
C ASN A 463 -15.67 -0.66 -5.21
N GLU A 464 -15.52 -1.72 -4.41
CA GLU A 464 -16.49 -2.12 -3.38
C GLU A 464 -16.46 -1.17 -2.18
N SER A 465 -15.27 -0.72 -1.77
CA SER A 465 -15.11 0.28 -0.71
C SER A 465 -15.70 1.63 -1.12
N TRP A 466 -15.48 2.05 -2.38
CA TRP A 466 -16.11 3.24 -2.95
C TRP A 466 -17.64 3.12 -2.98
N SER A 467 -18.17 1.98 -3.44
CA SER A 467 -19.62 1.74 -3.49
C SER A 467 -20.25 1.73 -2.09
N SER A 468 -19.54 1.17 -1.11
CA SER A 468 -19.97 1.15 0.29
C SER A 468 -19.97 2.54 0.89
N PHE A 469 -18.94 3.34 0.65
CA PHE A 469 -18.89 4.75 1.04
C PHE A 469 -20.10 5.52 0.48
N LYS A 470 -20.38 5.41 -0.83
CA LYS A 470 -21.54 6.05 -1.45
C LYS A 470 -22.85 5.63 -0.80
N ARG A 471 -23.02 4.34 -0.48
CA ARG A 471 -24.23 3.81 0.15
C ARG A 471 -24.41 4.31 1.59
N VAL A 472 -23.35 4.26 2.40
CA VAL A 472 -23.37 4.66 3.81
C VAL A 472 -23.69 6.15 3.95
N PHE A 473 -23.02 6.98 3.15
CA PHE A 473 -23.19 8.44 3.20
C PHE A 473 -24.18 8.99 2.17
N LYS A 474 -24.95 8.11 1.53
CA LYS A 474 -26.00 8.44 0.55
C LYS A 474 -25.52 9.40 -0.56
N LYS A 475 -24.27 9.24 -1.03
CA LYS A 475 -23.66 10.09 -2.05
C LYS A 475 -24.28 9.83 -3.42
N LYS A 476 -24.60 10.90 -4.12
CA LYS A 476 -25.10 10.90 -5.51
C LYS A 476 -24.29 11.94 -6.29
N TYR A 477 -23.89 11.60 -7.50
CA TYR A 477 -23.12 12.46 -8.40
C TYR A 477 -23.91 12.63 -9.69
N PHE A 478 -23.85 13.82 -10.29
CA PHE A 478 -24.66 14.17 -11.45
C PHE A 478 -24.12 13.54 -12.73
N SER A 479 -22.82 13.32 -12.81
CA SER A 479 -22.16 12.73 -13.97
C SER A 479 -21.12 11.68 -13.58
N ASN A 480 -20.79 10.79 -14.51
CA ASN A 480 -19.70 9.83 -14.34
C ASN A 480 -18.34 10.54 -14.18
N GLU A 481 -18.15 11.69 -14.82
CA GLU A 481 -16.93 12.50 -14.68
C GLU A 481 -16.79 13.05 -13.25
N GLU A 482 -17.87 13.59 -12.70
CA GLU A 482 -17.90 14.02 -11.30
C GLU A 482 -17.63 12.85 -10.36
N GLU A 483 -18.25 11.69 -10.59
CA GLU A 483 -18.01 10.50 -9.77
C GLU A 483 -16.54 10.06 -9.80
N ILE A 484 -15.89 10.08 -10.97
CA ILE A 484 -14.48 9.72 -11.11
C ILE A 484 -13.60 10.70 -10.34
N ASN A 485 -13.85 12.01 -10.45
CA ASN A 485 -13.09 13.03 -9.73
C ASN A 485 -13.29 12.91 -8.21
N ARG A 486 -14.53 12.73 -7.76
CA ARG A 486 -14.90 12.53 -6.33
C ARG A 486 -14.26 11.27 -5.77
N ARG A 487 -14.21 10.22 -6.57
CA ARG A 487 -13.50 9.00 -6.21
C ARG A 487 -12.01 9.23 -6.06
N GLN A 488 -11.34 9.92 -6.99
CA GLN A 488 -9.90 10.20 -6.87
C GLN A 488 -9.56 10.96 -5.59
N ILE A 489 -10.38 11.95 -5.22
CA ILE A 489 -10.26 12.68 -3.96
C ILE A 489 -10.41 11.74 -2.77
N TRP A 490 -11.44 10.89 -2.79
CA TRP A 490 -11.68 9.87 -1.77
C TRP A 490 -10.50 8.91 -1.62
N GLU A 491 -9.92 8.42 -2.72
CA GLU A 491 -8.76 7.54 -2.68
C GLU A 491 -7.53 8.22 -2.05
N GLY A 492 -7.32 9.51 -2.37
CA GLY A 492 -6.27 10.32 -1.73
C GLY A 492 -6.49 10.48 -0.22
N ASN A 493 -7.73 10.73 0.21
CA ASN A 493 -8.08 10.85 1.62
C ASN A 493 -7.95 9.51 2.37
N VAL A 494 -8.33 8.38 1.75
CA VAL A 494 -8.09 7.03 2.31
C VAL A 494 -6.61 6.81 2.58
N ALA A 495 -5.75 7.12 1.61
CA ALA A 495 -4.31 6.96 1.76
C ALA A 495 -3.74 7.82 2.89
N MET A 496 -4.21 9.07 3.01
CA MET A 496 -3.83 9.98 4.09
C MET A 496 -4.25 9.45 5.47
N ILE A 497 -5.49 8.99 5.61
CA ILE A 497 -6.01 8.38 6.86
C ILE A 497 -5.18 7.16 7.26
N HIS A 498 -4.90 6.27 6.32
CA HIS A 498 -4.12 5.06 6.59
C HIS A 498 -2.70 5.38 7.04
N LYS A 499 -2.04 6.34 6.36
CA LYS A 499 -0.71 6.80 6.73
C LYS A 499 -0.70 7.37 8.16
N HIS A 500 -1.66 8.25 8.49
CA HIS A 500 -1.77 8.83 9.83
C HIS A 500 -1.96 7.75 10.90
N ASN A 501 -2.86 6.79 10.67
CA ASN A 501 -3.14 5.74 11.65
C ASN A 501 -1.96 4.78 11.84
N LEU A 502 -1.16 4.54 10.80
CA LEU A 502 0.11 3.81 10.96
C LEU A 502 1.09 4.58 11.85
N GLU A 503 1.16 5.91 11.70
CA GLU A 503 1.99 6.77 12.57
C GLU A 503 1.47 6.78 14.02
N VAL A 504 0.17 6.62 14.25
CA VAL A 504 -0.42 6.40 15.60
C VAL A 504 0.03 5.09 16.20
N ASP A 505 0.02 3.99 15.45
CA ASP A 505 0.47 2.67 15.92
C ASP A 505 1.96 2.68 16.31
N LEU A 506 2.74 3.59 15.72
CA LEU A 506 4.14 3.87 16.07
C LEU A 506 4.30 4.85 17.25
N GLY A 507 3.21 5.36 17.82
CA GLY A 507 3.21 6.30 18.94
C GLY A 507 3.57 7.74 18.58
N LEU A 508 3.52 8.13 17.30
CA LEU A 508 3.87 9.49 16.85
C LEU A 508 2.73 10.49 17.04
N HIS A 509 1.48 10.02 17.05
CA HIS A 509 0.28 10.83 17.23
C HIS A 509 -0.59 10.30 18.36
N SER A 510 -1.29 11.21 19.05
CA SER A 510 -2.20 10.88 20.17
C SER A 510 -3.66 10.66 19.75
N TYR A 511 -3.96 10.67 18.44
CA TYR A 511 -5.31 10.58 17.89
C TYR A 511 -5.34 9.86 16.55
N THR A 512 -6.46 9.21 16.24
CA THR A 512 -6.70 8.49 14.98
C THR A 512 -7.64 9.25 14.04
N LEU A 513 -7.51 8.95 12.76
CA LEU A 513 -8.41 9.42 11.70
C LEU A 513 -9.32 8.29 11.22
N ALA A 514 -10.48 8.64 10.69
CA ALA A 514 -11.39 7.69 10.07
C ALA A 514 -12.11 8.30 8.86
N MET A 515 -12.49 7.43 7.93
CA MET A 515 -13.32 7.84 6.80
C MET A 515 -14.71 8.27 7.30
N ASN A 516 -15.15 9.45 6.90
CA ASN A 516 -16.45 10.03 7.27
C ASN A 516 -17.15 10.63 6.03
N GLN A 517 -18.28 11.30 6.22
CA GLN A 517 -19.09 11.85 5.11
C GLN A 517 -18.35 12.87 4.21
N PHE A 518 -17.20 13.40 4.64
CA PHE A 518 -16.39 14.36 3.88
C PHE A 518 -15.29 13.69 3.04
N GLY A 519 -15.30 12.35 2.96
CA GLY A 519 -14.28 11.57 2.26
C GLY A 519 -14.03 11.95 0.81
N ASP A 520 -15.06 12.39 0.08
CA ASP A 520 -15.01 12.77 -1.33
C ASP A 520 -14.77 14.27 -1.57
N MET A 521 -14.37 15.01 -0.53
CA MET A 521 -14.09 16.44 -0.59
C MET A 521 -12.60 16.71 -0.38
N THR A 522 -12.06 17.62 -1.17
CA THR A 522 -10.74 18.18 -0.89
C THR A 522 -10.82 19.02 0.38
N ASN A 523 -9.68 19.20 1.06
CA ASN A 523 -9.64 20.04 2.26
C ASN A 523 -10.04 21.50 1.95
N GLU A 524 -9.73 22.01 0.77
CA GLU A 524 -10.13 23.36 0.34
C GLU A 524 -11.66 23.47 0.18
N GLU A 525 -12.29 22.52 -0.52
CA GLU A 525 -13.74 22.47 -0.63
C GLU A 525 -14.40 22.33 0.74
N PHE A 526 -13.86 21.46 1.59
CA PHE A 526 -14.32 21.24 2.95
C PHE A 526 -14.30 22.53 3.77
N ARG A 527 -13.17 23.22 3.82
CA ARG A 527 -13.05 24.49 4.56
C ARG A 527 -14.01 25.54 4.03
N LYS A 528 -14.13 25.67 2.71
CA LYS A 528 -15.02 26.67 2.11
C LYS A 528 -16.50 26.44 2.45
N GLN A 529 -16.91 25.17 2.59
CA GLN A 529 -18.31 24.82 2.84
C GLN A 529 -18.65 24.69 4.34
N MET A 530 -17.72 24.18 5.14
CA MET A 530 -17.97 23.79 6.53
C MET A 530 -17.43 24.81 7.55
N ASN A 531 -16.41 25.59 7.20
CA ASN A 531 -15.80 26.57 8.10
C ASN A 531 -16.41 27.95 7.81
N GLY A 532 -17.05 28.53 8.82
CA GLY A 532 -17.80 29.78 8.69
C GLY A 532 -17.42 30.86 9.69
N TYR A 533 -16.46 30.63 10.57
CA TYR A 533 -16.09 31.64 11.56
C TYR A 533 -15.31 32.78 10.91
N LYS A 534 -15.74 34.00 11.18
CA LYS A 534 -15.07 35.23 10.76
C LYS A 534 -14.58 35.99 11.98
N MET A 535 -13.27 35.98 12.18
CA MET A 535 -12.66 36.68 13.29
C MET A 535 -13.04 38.18 13.25
N PRO A 536 -13.60 38.73 14.34
CA PRO A 536 -13.97 40.15 14.38
C PRO A 536 -12.72 41.03 14.31
N SER A 537 -12.85 42.20 13.68
CA SER A 537 -11.78 43.21 13.67
C SER A 537 -11.46 43.65 15.11
N GLU A 538 -10.18 43.78 15.44
CA GLU A 538 -9.73 44.29 16.74
C GLU A 538 -10.03 45.79 16.87
N ASN A 539 -11.29 46.13 17.07
CA ASN A 539 -11.67 47.42 17.59
C ASN A 539 -11.69 47.32 19.12
N GLU A 540 -11.13 48.31 19.81
CA GLU A 540 -11.13 48.45 21.27
C GLU A 540 -12.55 48.69 21.81
N ILE A 541 -13.41 47.69 21.71
CA ILE A 541 -14.74 47.73 22.33
C ILE A 541 -14.60 47.20 23.75
N ASN A 542 -15.11 47.93 24.72
CA ASN A 542 -15.03 47.60 26.14
C ASN A 542 -15.96 46.39 26.44
N TYR A 543 -15.41 45.19 26.54
CA TYR A 543 -16.14 43.98 26.93
C TYR A 543 -15.72 43.51 28.33
N GLN A 544 -16.63 42.84 29.05
CA GLN A 544 -16.29 42.18 30.31
C GLN A 544 -15.32 41.02 30.03
N ILE A 545 -14.23 40.97 30.78
CA ILE A 545 -13.22 39.92 30.70
C ILE A 545 -13.34 39.05 31.96
N PHE A 546 -13.58 37.77 31.77
CA PHE A 546 -13.48 36.78 32.82
C PHE A 546 -12.01 36.49 33.12
N SER A 547 -11.67 36.48 34.41
CA SER A 547 -10.37 36.03 34.92
C SER A 547 -10.60 35.20 36.17
N ALA A 548 -9.93 34.05 36.24
CA ALA A 548 -10.10 33.13 37.36
C ALA A 548 -9.59 33.75 38.67
N PRO A 549 -10.30 33.56 39.81
CA PRO A 549 -9.76 33.92 41.11
C PRO A 549 -8.46 33.15 41.41
N ALA A 550 -7.47 33.82 42.01
CA ALA A 550 -6.13 33.25 42.24
C ALA A 550 -6.11 31.96 43.08
N ASN A 551 -7.12 31.75 43.94
CA ASN A 551 -7.23 30.59 44.84
C ASN A 551 -8.32 29.60 44.41
N LEU A 552 -8.78 29.65 43.16
CA LEU A 552 -9.81 28.74 42.68
C LEU A 552 -9.27 27.32 42.52
N ILE A 553 -9.81 26.38 43.30
CA ILE A 553 -9.51 24.95 43.16
C ILE A 553 -10.46 24.37 42.11
N LEU A 554 -9.90 23.87 41.01
CA LEU A 554 -10.65 23.28 39.91
C LEU A 554 -10.72 21.76 40.08
N PRO A 555 -11.86 21.12 39.74
CA PRO A 555 -11.94 19.67 39.66
C PRO A 555 -11.02 19.13 38.55
N ASP A 556 -10.54 17.88 38.70
CA ASP A 556 -9.63 17.27 37.73
C ASP A 556 -10.28 17.04 36.35
N SER A 557 -11.59 16.81 36.33
CA SER A 557 -12.36 16.66 35.09
C SER A 557 -13.78 17.20 35.24
N VAL A 558 -14.31 17.72 34.13
CA VAL A 558 -15.68 18.23 34.01
C VAL A 558 -16.26 17.71 32.70
N ASP A 559 -17.49 17.21 32.74
CA ASP A 559 -18.25 16.82 31.55
C ASP A 559 -19.72 17.23 31.70
N TRP A 560 -20.09 18.35 31.07
CA TRP A 560 -21.42 18.92 31.13
C TRP A 560 -22.50 18.08 30.42
N ARG A 561 -22.10 17.13 29.57
CA ARG A 561 -23.05 16.20 28.90
C ARG A 561 -23.77 15.33 29.93
N SER A 562 -23.03 14.89 30.96
CA SER A 562 -23.58 14.08 32.04
C SER A 562 -24.49 14.85 33.01
N LYS A 563 -24.51 16.19 32.91
CA LYS A 563 -25.21 17.09 33.84
C LYS A 563 -26.45 17.76 33.23
N GLY A 564 -26.78 17.47 31.96
CA GLY A 564 -27.96 18.01 31.30
C GLY A 564 -27.79 19.41 30.69
N TYR A 565 -26.56 19.92 30.61
CA TYR A 565 -26.27 21.27 30.08
C TYR A 565 -26.06 21.29 28.56
N VAL A 566 -26.06 20.13 27.90
CA VAL A 566 -25.67 19.99 26.49
C VAL A 566 -26.75 19.25 25.72
N THR A 567 -27.29 19.90 24.69
CA THR A 567 -28.25 19.30 23.75
C THR A 567 -27.59 18.23 22.86
N TYR A 568 -28.38 17.49 22.07
CA TYR A 568 -27.85 16.55 21.08
C TYR A 568 -26.93 17.24 20.05
N VAL A 569 -26.05 16.47 19.41
CA VAL A 569 -25.19 16.99 18.33
C VAL A 569 -26.05 17.28 17.10
N LYS A 570 -25.95 18.50 16.58
CA LYS A 570 -26.63 18.95 15.36
C LYS A 570 -25.71 18.86 14.14
N ASP A 571 -26.26 19.08 12.95
CA ASP A 571 -25.52 19.07 11.68
C ASP A 571 -25.81 20.35 10.89
N GLN A 572 -24.77 21.15 10.65
CA GLN A 572 -24.87 22.43 9.93
C GLN A 572 -25.03 22.25 8.41
N GLY A 573 -24.80 21.06 7.86
CA GLY A 573 -24.85 20.83 6.42
C GLY A 573 -23.84 21.69 5.64
N GLN A 574 -24.14 21.98 4.38
CA GLN A 574 -23.27 22.76 3.48
C GLN A 574 -23.44 24.29 3.64
N CYS A 575 -23.46 24.75 4.89
CA CYS A 575 -23.62 26.15 5.25
C CYS A 575 -22.56 26.54 6.29
N GLY A 576 -21.86 27.66 6.08
CA GLY A 576 -20.85 28.20 7.00
C GLY A 576 -21.47 28.86 8.24
N SER A 577 -22.34 28.14 8.94
CA SER A 577 -23.13 28.61 10.09
C SER A 577 -22.58 28.14 11.45
N CYS A 578 -21.38 27.57 11.52
CA CYS A 578 -20.77 27.08 12.76
C CYS A 578 -20.81 28.10 13.92
N TRP A 579 -20.71 29.40 13.60
CA TRP A 579 -20.83 30.50 14.56
C TRP A 579 -22.21 30.54 15.24
N ALA A 580 -23.29 30.23 14.52
CA ALA A 580 -24.63 30.15 15.08
C ALA A 580 -24.76 28.96 16.03
N PHE A 581 -24.27 27.77 15.64
CA PHE A 581 -24.27 26.56 16.48
C PHE A 581 -23.44 26.70 17.76
N SER A 582 -22.28 27.36 17.68
CA SER A 582 -21.47 27.68 18.85
C SER A 582 -22.20 28.66 19.79
N THR A 583 -22.90 29.65 19.21
CA THR A 583 -23.68 30.65 19.95
C THR A 583 -24.85 30.01 20.70
N THR A 584 -25.69 29.25 19.99
CA THR A 584 -26.86 28.56 20.56
C THR A 584 -26.42 27.55 21.61
N GLY A 585 -25.39 26.73 21.34
CA GLY A 585 -24.93 25.71 22.27
C GLY A 585 -24.47 26.24 23.64
N ALA A 586 -23.81 27.39 23.68
CA ALA A 586 -23.44 28.02 24.96
C ALA A 586 -24.66 28.67 25.64
N LEU A 587 -25.56 29.27 24.87
CA LEU A 587 -26.80 29.87 25.40
C LEU A 587 -27.75 28.81 25.97
N GLU A 588 -27.86 27.64 25.34
CA GLU A 588 -28.60 26.48 25.84
C GLU A 588 -28.09 26.05 27.22
N GLY A 589 -26.77 25.94 27.36
CA GLY A 589 -26.12 25.58 28.63
C GLY A 589 -26.36 26.61 29.73
N GLN A 590 -26.25 27.91 29.42
CA GLN A 590 -26.51 28.99 30.38
C GLN A 590 -28.00 29.11 30.71
N HIS A 591 -28.89 28.88 29.75
CA HIS A 591 -30.33 28.82 29.98
C HIS A 591 -30.67 27.69 30.95
N PHE A 592 -30.15 26.48 30.71
CA PHE A 592 -30.32 25.36 31.61
C PHE A 592 -29.77 25.65 33.02
N ALA A 593 -28.60 26.30 33.12
CA ALA A 593 -28.02 26.70 34.41
C ALA A 593 -28.98 27.57 35.25
N LYS A 594 -29.75 28.44 34.59
CA LYS A 594 -30.67 29.38 35.25
C LYS A 594 -32.07 28.82 35.48
N THR A 595 -32.61 28.05 34.52
CA THR A 595 -34.01 27.64 34.50
C THR A 595 -34.22 26.15 34.78
N SER A 596 -33.15 25.36 34.76
CA SER A 596 -33.19 23.89 34.76
C SER A 596 -33.97 23.28 33.58
N GLN A 597 -34.20 24.05 32.52
CA GLN A 597 -34.87 23.59 31.29
C GLN A 597 -33.90 23.64 30.11
N LEU A 598 -33.62 22.45 29.54
CA LEU A 598 -32.74 22.33 28.38
C LEU A 598 -33.61 22.38 27.12
N ILE A 599 -33.56 23.51 26.41
CA ILE A 599 -34.37 23.77 25.22
C ILE A 599 -33.43 23.95 24.04
N PRO A 600 -33.52 23.14 22.97
CA PRO A 600 -32.76 23.37 21.74
C PRO A 600 -33.15 24.70 21.10
N LEU A 601 -32.17 25.57 20.85
CA LEU A 601 -32.39 26.91 20.28
C LEU A 601 -32.18 26.91 18.76
N SER A 602 -32.84 27.82 18.05
CA SER A 602 -32.81 27.89 16.58
C SER A 602 -31.54 28.56 16.06
N GLU A 603 -30.68 27.79 15.38
CA GLU A 603 -29.58 28.39 14.62
C GLU A 603 -30.07 29.15 13.39
N GLN A 604 -31.18 28.71 12.78
CA GLN A 604 -31.75 29.34 11.59
C GLN A 604 -32.16 30.78 11.86
N ASN A 605 -32.74 31.05 13.04
CA ASN A 605 -33.05 32.40 13.47
C ASN A 605 -31.80 33.30 13.42
N LEU A 606 -30.63 32.82 13.85
CA LEU A 606 -29.39 33.59 13.77
C LEU A 606 -28.92 33.76 12.33
N VAL A 607 -28.94 32.69 11.53
CA VAL A 607 -28.52 32.70 10.12
C VAL A 607 -29.30 33.75 9.31
N ASP A 608 -30.62 33.86 9.54
CA ASP A 608 -31.49 34.76 8.79
C ASP A 608 -31.49 36.18 9.37
N CYS A 609 -31.53 36.32 10.70
CA CYS A 609 -31.84 37.58 11.37
C CYS A 609 -30.62 38.34 11.94
N SER A 610 -29.49 37.69 12.16
CA SER A 610 -28.27 38.38 12.61
C SER A 610 -27.61 39.10 11.42
N LEU A 611 -28.17 40.26 11.03
CA LEU A 611 -27.83 40.93 9.78
C LEU A 611 -26.38 41.43 9.68
N LEU A 612 -25.68 41.59 10.81
CA LEU A 612 -24.25 41.93 10.85
C LEU A 612 -23.35 40.70 10.58
N ASN A 613 -23.90 39.50 10.73
CA ASN A 613 -23.31 38.26 10.23
C ASN A 613 -23.76 38.01 8.78
N PHE A 614 -23.04 37.14 8.07
CA PHE A 614 -23.28 36.87 6.66
C PHE A 614 -24.02 35.55 6.41
N GLY A 615 -24.83 35.08 7.38
CA GLY A 615 -25.56 33.81 7.28
C GLY A 615 -24.62 32.64 6.99
N CYS A 616 -24.93 31.87 5.94
CA CYS A 616 -24.07 30.76 5.46
C CYS A 616 -22.70 31.19 4.91
N ASN A 617 -22.51 32.48 4.60
CA ASN A 617 -21.20 33.01 4.18
C ASN A 617 -20.30 33.36 5.38
N GLY A 618 -20.70 33.01 6.60
CA GLY A 618 -19.91 33.11 7.81
C GLY A 618 -20.21 34.29 8.73
N GLY A 619 -19.72 34.21 9.96
CA GLY A 619 -20.03 35.13 11.05
C GLY A 619 -19.25 34.84 12.33
N ASN A 620 -19.60 35.51 13.43
CA ASN A 620 -19.03 35.26 14.75
C ASN A 620 -20.08 35.32 15.86
N GLN A 621 -19.73 34.72 17.00
CA GLN A 621 -20.60 34.60 18.17
C GLN A 621 -20.85 35.95 18.85
N ASP A 622 -19.90 36.90 18.77
CA ASP A 622 -20.05 38.22 19.40
C ASP A 622 -21.25 38.99 18.81
N LEU A 623 -21.33 39.06 17.49
CA LEU A 623 -22.42 39.70 16.76
C LEU A 623 -23.75 38.94 16.95
N ALA A 624 -23.67 37.62 17.12
CA ALA A 624 -24.85 36.80 17.38
C ALA A 624 -25.42 37.09 18.78
N TYR A 625 -24.59 37.18 19.82
CA TYR A 625 -25.05 37.57 21.16
C TYR A 625 -25.53 39.03 21.23
N ASP A 626 -24.89 39.94 20.50
CA ASP A 626 -25.37 41.32 20.36
C ASP A 626 -26.78 41.35 19.73
N TYR A 627 -27.04 40.54 18.69
CA TYR A 627 -28.37 40.36 18.12
C TYR A 627 -29.38 39.84 19.14
N ILE A 628 -29.08 38.72 19.83
CA ILE A 628 -30.00 38.12 20.81
C ILE A 628 -30.35 39.12 21.91
N LYS A 629 -29.36 39.91 22.35
CA LYS A 629 -29.57 40.98 23.32
C LYS A 629 -30.49 42.07 22.78
N MET A 630 -30.18 42.62 21.60
CA MET A 630 -30.96 43.71 20.99
C MET A 630 -32.41 43.32 20.70
N HIS A 631 -32.64 42.04 20.34
CA HIS A 631 -33.96 41.52 20.01
C HIS A 631 -34.68 40.88 21.20
N HIS A 632 -34.07 40.92 22.39
CA HIS A 632 -34.60 40.36 23.63
C HIS A 632 -34.92 38.86 23.56
N GLY A 633 -34.17 38.10 22.77
CA GLY A 633 -34.26 36.66 22.73
C GLY A 633 -33.99 36.01 21.38
N ILE A 634 -34.19 34.69 21.37
CA ILE A 634 -34.01 33.80 20.22
C ILE A 634 -35.10 32.73 20.24
N SER A 635 -35.52 32.26 19.07
CA SER A 635 -36.51 31.18 18.93
C SER A 635 -35.94 29.80 19.31
N ASP A 636 -36.82 28.86 19.69
CA ASP A 636 -36.46 27.44 19.78
C ASP A 636 -36.38 26.76 18.40
N GLU A 637 -35.69 25.62 18.34
CA GLU A 637 -35.50 24.83 17.12
C GLU A 637 -36.82 24.31 16.52
N GLN A 638 -37.82 24.01 17.36
CA GLN A 638 -39.10 23.47 16.88
C GLN A 638 -39.94 24.55 16.18
N SER A 639 -39.93 25.77 16.73
CA SER A 639 -40.63 26.93 16.16
C SER A 639 -39.95 27.50 14.92
N TYR A 640 -38.62 27.40 14.81
CA TYR A 640 -37.85 27.90 13.67
C TYR A 640 -36.74 26.90 13.27
N PRO A 641 -37.08 25.85 12.51
CA PRO A 641 -36.16 24.76 12.20
C PRO A 641 -34.99 25.14 11.29
N TYR A 642 -33.87 24.43 11.44
CA TYR A 642 -32.68 24.58 10.62
C TYR A 642 -32.78 23.90 9.25
N TRP A 643 -32.39 24.60 8.17
CA TRP A 643 -32.42 24.08 6.80
C TRP A 643 -31.21 24.46 5.92
N ALA A 644 -30.15 25.00 6.55
CA ALA A 644 -28.83 25.18 5.93
C ALA A 644 -28.76 26.12 4.72
N GLU A 645 -29.62 27.12 4.67
CA GLU A 645 -29.57 28.22 3.70
C GLU A 645 -30.04 29.51 4.38
N ARG A 646 -29.65 30.67 3.84
CA ARG A 646 -30.10 31.97 4.37
C ARG A 646 -31.39 32.39 3.68
N ASP A 647 -32.36 32.83 4.47
CA ASP A 647 -33.65 33.33 3.99
C ASP A 647 -34.06 34.63 4.69
N ILE A 648 -35.25 35.10 4.38
CA ILE A 648 -35.89 36.25 4.99
C ILE A 648 -36.12 35.93 6.47
N CYS A 649 -35.65 36.82 7.35
CA CYS A 649 -35.85 36.69 8.79
C CYS A 649 -37.35 36.59 9.16
N GLN A 650 -37.75 35.46 9.75
CA GLN A 650 -39.13 35.19 10.20
C GLN A 650 -39.30 35.28 11.73
N PHE A 651 -38.36 35.91 12.43
CA PHE A 651 -38.39 36.00 13.89
C PHE A 651 -39.64 36.75 14.39
N ALA A 652 -40.41 36.10 15.26
CA ALA A 652 -41.58 36.68 15.92
C ALA A 652 -41.47 36.55 17.44
N LYS A 653 -41.79 37.63 18.17
CA LYS A 653 -41.65 37.72 19.64
C LYS A 653 -42.43 36.67 20.43
N ILE A 654 -43.45 36.04 19.83
CA ILE A 654 -44.25 34.97 20.44
C ILE A 654 -43.51 33.63 20.55
N HIS A 655 -42.36 33.47 19.87
CA HIS A 655 -41.58 32.22 19.85
C HIS A 655 -40.26 32.31 20.63
N ILE A 656 -40.08 33.31 21.51
CA ILE A 656 -38.84 33.49 22.27
C ILE A 656 -38.65 32.34 23.29
N ALA A 657 -37.53 31.63 23.17
CA ALA A 657 -37.18 30.47 24.01
C ALA A 657 -36.03 30.73 25.00
N ALA A 658 -35.14 31.68 24.71
CA ALA A 658 -34.08 32.13 25.63
C ALA A 658 -33.74 33.60 25.40
N THR A 659 -33.28 34.31 26.44
CA THR A 659 -32.90 35.74 26.37
C THR A 659 -31.56 35.97 27.08
N THR A 660 -30.88 37.09 26.79
CA THR A 660 -29.72 37.53 27.58
C THR A 660 -30.14 38.66 28.53
N THR A 661 -29.71 38.65 29.81
CA THR A 661 -30.15 39.66 30.79
C THR A 661 -29.29 40.92 30.80
N VAL A 662 -29.96 42.06 31.02
CA VAL A 662 -29.41 43.22 31.74
C VAL A 662 -30.51 43.77 32.65
N ASN A 663 -30.24 43.92 33.96
CA ASN A 663 -31.09 44.70 34.86
C ASN A 663 -30.95 46.19 34.51
N ILE A 664 -31.96 46.82 33.92
CA ILE A 664 -31.98 48.27 33.70
C ILE A 664 -33.27 48.85 34.29
N TYR A 665 -33.10 49.62 35.37
CA TYR A 665 -34.09 50.60 35.82
C TYR A 665 -34.23 51.69 34.73
N ILE A 666 -35.47 51.94 34.35
CA ILE A 666 -35.93 52.84 33.27
C ILE A 666 -35.10 54.13 33.21
N LEU A 667 -34.37 54.35 32.10
CA LEU A 667 -34.10 55.65 31.43
C LEU A 667 -33.22 55.45 30.17
N ASN A 668 -33.72 55.89 29.00
CA ASN A 668 -33.08 55.95 27.66
C ASN A 668 -32.64 54.61 26.99
N TYR A 669 -33.56 54.09 26.17
CA TYR A 669 -33.60 52.73 25.61
C TYR A 669 -32.53 52.32 24.58
N CYS A 670 -31.85 53.24 23.86
CA CYS A 670 -30.97 52.84 22.76
C CYS A 670 -29.47 52.96 23.09
N LEU A 671 -29.08 53.95 23.90
CA LEU A 671 -27.67 54.21 24.21
C LEU A 671 -27.11 53.22 25.26
N PHE A 672 -27.90 52.85 26.27
CA PHE A 672 -27.45 51.99 27.38
C PHE A 672 -27.40 50.50 27.03
N ILE A 673 -28.30 50.02 26.15
CA ILE A 673 -28.26 48.64 25.62
C ILE A 673 -26.99 48.42 24.78
N CYS A 674 -26.46 49.45 24.12
CA CYS A 674 -25.21 49.36 23.35
C CYS A 674 -23.94 49.39 24.24
N LEU A 675 -24.03 49.90 25.47
CA LEU A 675 -22.89 50.11 26.38
C LEU A 675 -22.41 48.84 27.11
N PHE A 676 -23.31 47.88 27.37
CA PHE A 676 -22.97 46.60 28.02
C PHE A 676 -23.07 45.45 27.02
N LYS A 677 -22.10 44.54 26.98
CA LYS A 677 -22.22 43.33 26.14
C LYS A 677 -23.06 42.27 26.85
N GLY A 678 -23.90 41.54 26.10
CA GLY A 678 -24.72 40.43 26.61
C GLY A 678 -23.93 39.13 26.82
N TYR A 679 -22.60 39.24 26.84
CA TYR A 679 -21.66 38.15 26.92
C TYR A 679 -20.40 38.61 27.66
N THR A 680 -19.67 37.63 28.21
CA THR A 680 -18.34 37.84 28.80
C THR A 680 -17.31 37.09 27.96
N ARG A 681 -16.16 37.74 27.70
CA ARG A 681 -15.03 37.10 27.01
C ARG A 681 -14.05 36.54 28.02
N ILE A 682 -13.43 35.44 27.68
CA ILE A 682 -12.31 34.89 28.44
C ILE A 682 -11.03 35.57 27.95
N LYS A 683 -10.10 35.81 28.86
CA LYS A 683 -8.82 36.44 28.52
C LYS A 683 -8.13 35.67 27.39
N LYS A 684 -7.82 36.36 26.29
CA LYS A 684 -7.20 35.76 25.10
C LYS A 684 -5.94 34.98 25.48
N HIS A 685 -5.80 33.79 24.91
CA HIS A 685 -4.67 32.87 25.08
C HIS A 685 -4.50 32.29 26.49
N ASN A 686 -5.45 32.54 27.41
CA ASN A 686 -5.36 32.02 28.78
C ASN A 686 -6.18 30.74 28.94
N GLU A 687 -5.53 29.59 28.77
CA GLU A 687 -6.14 28.27 28.95
C GLU A 687 -6.61 28.01 30.39
N THR A 688 -5.95 28.62 31.38
CA THR A 688 -6.35 28.51 32.80
C THR A 688 -7.69 29.22 33.04
N ASP A 689 -7.86 30.43 32.50
CA ASP A 689 -9.15 31.14 32.59
C ASP A 689 -10.24 30.39 31.81
N LEU A 690 -9.89 29.78 30.67
CA LEU A 690 -10.83 28.94 29.91
C LEU A 690 -11.28 27.71 30.71
N GLN A 691 -10.33 27.00 31.32
CA GLN A 691 -10.64 25.84 32.16
C GLN A 691 -11.51 26.24 33.36
N ALA A 692 -11.19 27.36 34.00
CA ALA A 692 -11.97 27.88 35.12
C ALA A 692 -13.39 28.25 34.69
N ALA A 693 -13.57 28.96 33.57
CA ALA A 693 -14.88 29.30 33.05
C ALA A 693 -15.70 28.04 32.73
N ILE A 694 -15.10 27.03 32.09
CA ILE A 694 -15.79 25.75 31.84
C ILE A 694 -16.23 25.11 33.16
N ALA A 695 -15.41 25.16 34.21
CA ALA A 695 -15.72 24.54 35.49
C ALA A 695 -16.82 25.27 36.27
N THR A 696 -16.83 26.61 36.26
CA THR A 696 -17.69 27.41 37.14
C THR A 696 -18.91 27.99 36.45
N ILE A 697 -18.87 28.17 35.12
CA ILE A 697 -19.94 28.84 34.35
C ILE A 697 -20.75 27.82 33.56
N GLY A 698 -20.12 26.87 32.88
CA GLY A 698 -20.80 25.89 32.02
C GLY A 698 -20.13 25.72 30.67
N PRO A 699 -20.86 25.25 29.64
CA PRO A 699 -20.38 25.22 28.27
C PRO A 699 -19.97 26.61 27.73
N ILE A 700 -18.83 26.70 27.06
CA ILE A 700 -18.24 27.95 26.57
C ILE A 700 -18.13 27.92 25.05
N ALA A 701 -18.60 28.98 24.38
CA ALA A 701 -18.42 29.16 22.95
C ALA A 701 -16.96 29.51 22.65
N ILE A 702 -16.33 28.74 21.78
CA ILE A 702 -14.92 28.90 21.41
C ILE A 702 -14.76 28.91 19.89
N SER A 703 -13.68 29.49 19.41
CA SER A 703 -13.27 29.39 18.01
C SER A 703 -11.88 28.80 17.89
N ILE A 704 -11.67 28.00 16.85
CA ILE A 704 -10.46 27.21 16.62
C ILE A 704 -10.03 27.31 15.16
N ASP A 705 -8.78 26.93 14.91
CA ASP A 705 -8.32 26.53 13.58
C ASP A 705 -8.75 25.07 13.30
N ALA A 706 -9.66 24.88 12.35
CA ALA A 706 -10.10 23.58 11.84
C ALA A 706 -9.71 23.40 10.35
N SER A 707 -8.68 24.12 9.89
CA SER A 707 -8.25 24.09 8.49
C SER A 707 -7.54 22.80 8.08
N GLN A 708 -7.05 22.02 9.04
CA GLN A 708 -6.20 20.87 8.75
C GLN A 708 -7.01 19.65 8.29
N SER A 709 -6.45 18.88 7.36
CA SER A 709 -7.08 17.62 6.89
C SER A 709 -7.18 16.59 8.01
N SER A 710 -6.27 16.62 8.99
CA SER A 710 -6.35 15.81 10.21
C SER A 710 -7.57 16.16 11.06
N PHE A 711 -8.01 17.42 11.10
CA PHE A 711 -9.27 17.82 11.75
C PHE A 711 -10.48 17.30 10.96
N GLN A 712 -10.47 17.46 9.63
CA GLN A 712 -11.54 16.99 8.74
C GLN A 712 -11.89 15.51 8.98
N PHE A 713 -10.88 14.67 9.22
CA PHE A 713 -11.04 13.22 9.39
C PHE A 713 -10.84 12.70 10.81
N TYR A 714 -10.78 13.58 11.82
CA TYR A 714 -10.62 13.16 13.21
C TYR A 714 -11.67 12.09 13.61
N SER A 715 -11.21 11.06 14.33
CA SER A 715 -12.06 9.98 14.83
C SER A 715 -12.06 9.89 16.35
N SER A 716 -10.89 9.69 16.96
CA SER A 716 -10.75 9.48 18.40
C SER A 716 -9.35 9.81 18.93
N GLY A 717 -9.20 9.90 20.26
CA GLY A 717 -7.94 10.26 20.92
C GLY A 717 -7.81 11.76 21.17
N VAL A 718 -6.69 12.20 21.75
CA VAL A 718 -6.47 13.62 22.03
C VAL A 718 -5.83 14.28 20.80
N TYR A 719 -6.60 15.12 20.11
CA TYR A 719 -6.18 15.85 18.94
C TYR A 719 -5.09 16.86 19.30
N ASN A 720 -3.94 16.73 18.64
CA ASN A 720 -2.78 17.59 18.83
C ASN A 720 -2.07 17.74 17.47
N GLU A 721 -2.37 18.83 16.76
CA GLU A 721 -1.89 19.10 15.40
C GLU A 721 -0.90 20.27 15.44
N PRO A 722 0.38 20.05 15.10
CA PRO A 722 1.40 21.10 15.11
C PRO A 722 1.15 22.24 14.12
N ASN A 723 0.47 21.96 12.99
CA ASN A 723 0.21 22.96 11.95
C ASN A 723 -0.99 23.88 12.27
N CYS A 724 -1.70 23.61 13.35
CA CYS A 724 -2.81 24.44 13.79
C CYS A 724 -2.33 25.84 14.20
N SER A 725 -2.97 26.86 13.66
CA SER A 725 -2.73 28.25 14.00
C SER A 725 -3.37 28.62 15.34
N THR A 726 -2.64 29.39 16.15
CA THR A 726 -3.22 30.04 17.34
C THR A 726 -3.92 31.36 17.01
N LYS A 727 -3.81 31.85 15.76
CA LYS A 727 -4.23 33.19 15.32
C LYS A 727 -5.25 33.17 14.19
N ARG A 728 -5.17 32.21 13.27
CA ARG A 728 -6.07 32.09 12.12
C ARG A 728 -7.18 31.08 12.43
N LEU A 729 -8.20 31.54 13.15
CA LEU A 729 -9.36 30.72 13.48
C LEU A 729 -10.36 30.78 12.33
N ASP A 730 -10.93 29.64 11.95
CA ASP A 730 -11.89 29.54 10.86
C ASP A 730 -13.15 28.73 11.22
N HIS A 731 -13.18 28.09 12.39
CA HIS A 731 -14.33 27.31 12.85
C HIS A 731 -14.74 27.66 14.28
N ALA A 732 -16.06 27.60 14.55
CA ALA A 732 -16.65 27.92 15.84
C ALA A 732 -17.33 26.68 16.42
N VAL A 733 -17.00 26.35 17.67
CA VAL A 733 -17.40 25.11 18.35
C VAL A 733 -17.73 25.39 19.82
N LEU A 734 -18.10 24.37 20.58
CA LEU A 734 -18.50 24.52 21.99
C LEU A 734 -17.64 23.65 22.91
N ALA A 735 -16.92 24.26 23.84
CA ALA A 735 -16.20 23.55 24.88
C ALA A 735 -17.17 23.16 26.01
N VAL A 736 -17.37 21.86 26.22
CA VAL A 736 -18.36 21.30 27.16
C VAL A 736 -17.72 20.57 28.35
N GLY A 737 -16.40 20.64 28.49
CA GLY A 737 -15.70 19.94 29.54
C GLY A 737 -14.20 19.86 29.31
N TYR A 738 -13.51 19.18 30.22
CA TYR A 738 -12.09 18.87 30.15
C TYR A 738 -11.76 17.65 31.01
N GLY A 739 -10.59 17.08 30.79
CA GLY A 739 -10.06 15.99 31.61
C GLY A 739 -8.64 15.65 31.22
N THR A 740 -8.24 14.41 31.55
CA THR A 740 -6.92 13.85 31.25
C THR A 740 -7.09 12.41 30.81
N LEU A 741 -6.48 12.04 29.67
CA LEU A 741 -6.47 10.68 29.12
C LEU A 741 -5.02 10.27 28.93
N ASN A 742 -4.58 9.17 29.55
CA ASN A 742 -3.20 8.66 29.44
C ASN A 742 -2.14 9.75 29.66
N SER A 743 -2.28 10.54 30.73
CA SER A 743 -1.41 11.68 31.07
C SER A 743 -1.43 12.84 30.08
N THR A 744 -2.39 12.87 29.15
CA THR A 744 -2.60 13.97 28.21
C THR A 744 -3.87 14.74 28.55
N ASP A 745 -3.69 16.00 28.89
CA ASP A 745 -4.79 16.91 29.19
C ASP A 745 -5.57 17.27 27.91
N TYR A 746 -6.90 17.29 28.02
CA TYR A 746 -7.77 17.64 26.89
C TYR A 746 -8.97 18.50 27.32
N TYR A 747 -9.53 19.22 26.35
CA TYR A 747 -10.87 19.79 26.37
C TYR A 747 -11.84 18.88 25.61
N ILE A 748 -13.08 18.76 26.10
CA ILE A 748 -14.17 18.08 25.40
C ILE A 748 -14.89 19.13 24.56
N VAL A 749 -14.86 18.96 23.25
CA VAL A 749 -15.41 19.95 22.31
C VAL A 749 -16.53 19.31 21.49
N LYS A 750 -17.71 19.93 21.50
CA LYS A 750 -18.87 19.58 20.68
C LYS A 750 -18.76 20.27 19.32
N ASN A 751 -18.86 19.49 18.25
CA ASN A 751 -18.86 20.00 16.87
C ASN A 751 -20.29 20.03 16.30
N SER A 752 -20.45 20.64 15.13
CA SER A 752 -21.73 20.85 14.42
C SER A 752 -21.79 20.12 13.08
N TRP A 753 -21.05 19.02 12.92
CA TRP A 753 -20.98 18.24 11.66
C TRP A 753 -21.66 16.87 11.77
N GLY A 754 -22.68 16.78 12.63
CA GLY A 754 -23.42 15.54 12.87
C GLY A 754 -22.64 14.48 13.67
N VAL A 755 -23.34 13.42 14.03
CA VAL A 755 -22.81 12.35 14.90
C VAL A 755 -21.82 11.41 14.20
N ASN A 756 -21.78 11.44 12.86
CA ASN A 756 -20.90 10.58 12.06
C ASN A 756 -19.46 11.11 11.98
N TRP A 757 -19.22 12.35 12.41
CA TRP A 757 -17.89 12.94 12.50
C TRP A 757 -17.33 12.81 13.92
N GLY A 758 -16.01 12.55 14.04
CA GLY A 758 -15.35 12.43 15.34
C GLY A 758 -15.92 11.31 16.22
N THR A 759 -15.80 11.49 17.53
CA THR A 759 -16.34 10.55 18.51
C THR A 759 -17.79 10.93 18.81
N ARG A 760 -18.73 10.45 17.99
CA ARG A 760 -20.17 10.78 18.08
C ARG A 760 -20.44 12.30 18.04
N GLY A 761 -19.73 13.02 17.18
CA GLY A 761 -19.85 14.48 17.04
C GLY A 761 -18.98 15.32 17.97
N TYR A 762 -18.12 14.66 18.78
CA TYR A 762 -17.21 15.34 19.70
C TYR A 762 -15.75 15.08 19.32
N ILE A 763 -14.88 15.99 19.73
CA ILE A 763 -13.43 15.89 19.65
C ILE A 763 -12.81 16.20 20.99
N LEU A 764 -11.72 15.49 21.33
CA LEU A 764 -10.88 15.84 22.47
C LEU A 764 -9.72 16.68 21.94
N MET A 765 -9.67 17.97 22.27
CA MET A 765 -8.58 18.85 21.82
C MET A 765 -7.54 18.99 22.93
N SER A 766 -6.26 19.03 22.59
CA SER A 766 -5.21 19.12 23.60
C SER A 766 -5.35 20.40 24.46
N ARG A 767 -5.12 20.25 25.77
CA ARG A 767 -5.20 21.31 26.77
C ARG A 767 -3.82 21.54 27.39
N ASN A 768 -3.54 22.77 27.81
CA ASN A 768 -2.27 23.20 28.37
C ASN A 768 -1.10 22.99 27.40
N LYS A 769 -1.35 23.24 26.12
CA LYS A 769 -0.40 22.99 25.00
C LYS A 769 -0.21 24.24 24.16
N GLN A 770 0.14 25.34 24.82
CA GLN A 770 0.43 26.63 24.17
C GLN A 770 -0.74 27.13 23.32
N ASN A 771 -1.97 26.98 23.84
CA ASN A 771 -3.19 27.42 23.16
C ASN A 771 -3.34 26.79 21.76
N GLN A 772 -3.16 25.47 21.68
CA GLN A 772 -3.19 24.67 20.44
C GLN A 772 -4.49 24.92 19.65
N CYS A 773 -4.38 25.09 18.33
CA CYS A 773 -5.45 25.55 17.42
C CYS A 773 -6.16 26.86 17.84
N GLY A 774 -5.58 27.63 18.77
CA GLY A 774 -6.17 28.87 19.24
C GLY A 774 -7.43 28.70 20.10
N ILE A 775 -7.58 27.56 20.78
CA ILE A 775 -8.79 27.21 21.54
C ILE A 775 -9.22 28.24 22.60
N ALA A 776 -8.28 28.99 23.16
CA ALA A 776 -8.49 30.09 24.10
C ALA A 776 -8.25 31.48 23.48
N THR A 777 -8.08 31.60 22.16
CA THR A 777 -7.87 32.89 21.46
C THR A 777 -9.18 33.67 21.35
N SER A 778 -10.29 33.00 21.04
CA SER A 778 -11.63 33.60 21.02
C SER A 778 -12.58 32.68 21.77
N ALA A 779 -12.78 32.97 23.05
CA ALA A 779 -13.64 32.21 23.93
C ALA A 779 -14.57 33.16 24.69
N LEU A 780 -15.86 32.86 24.72
CA LEU A 780 -16.88 33.70 25.34
C LEU A 780 -18.11 32.90 25.75
N TYR A 781 -18.92 33.47 26.62
CA TYR A 781 -20.20 32.90 27.04
C TYR A 781 -21.27 33.99 27.22
N PRO A 782 -22.55 33.69 26.93
CA PRO A 782 -23.64 34.64 27.10
C PRO A 782 -24.01 34.81 28.58
N LEU A 783 -24.62 35.96 28.90
CA LEU A 783 -25.21 36.23 30.21
C LEU A 783 -26.72 36.08 30.11
N VAL A 784 -27.29 35.09 30.81
CA VAL A 784 -28.74 34.75 30.78
C VAL A 784 -29.47 35.29 31.97
#